data_AF-A0A4V0ZAI7-F1
#
_entry.id   AF-A0A4V0ZAI7-F1
#
_cell.length_a   1.000
_cell.length_b   1.000
_cell.length_c   1.000
_cell.angle_alpha   90.00
_cell.angle_beta   90.00
_cell.angle_gamma   90.00
#
_symmetry.space_group_name_H-M   'P 1'
#
loop_
_entity.id
_entity.type
_entity.pdbx_description
1 polymer ?
#
loop_
_entity_poly.entity_id
_entity_poly.type
_entity_poly.pdbx_seq_one_letter_code
_entity_poly.pdbx_strand_id
1 'polypeptide(L)'
;MKKKISLSILASTPISLIALTASCNNDAKKNINKENELKIINLTNTLKKANKQIENNKKIIQELTTQLNSQQNPNLIKEQQINELETQTNLLNKQIIELRGKKIQKSDVSAKKLLNFLSNFLTEEFPNELLKQFPQKYENEKSVLNQIKTSVLSTLKEYNNTPEDIENFVNWQQVIMNILERTSVVANYVNSGSDIVYFPIKANKQLAMLFEWRIKDIDRLISAIKLNDDTIYNSNSTVQDGKNQKQTLIDELQTYKNEYLSAQNEKLLMNQIASWYKLEQNTSTAIVGKFINVESATDSITNRHFLAKFKVNPDWTVSAFPIYQHIVNEEFINNTKQKLNEVKEYIIEWLNKEKQTPFVRSLRFNKLYHRLVSLLNTLISITSGNNVKYSNFEYEKDVDLFVLETKLLLSDLKTTEFQNEKAQIDKIVDDAVNSNGTLWTSFANKNNDKRNSDQDNYEKMYKDFYNYYRFKIIELRTIPHSNFQESFARYVQYLTLVNEINHAYKLMDLNMLLGVDINDNEFKTLTKYDSTDDIDLKIEQQQNKINLYKQALSTKWELIQNLLQEYTSSDKQNALSYINSINLKANDFKNLLFVNFDENGQWNSFYSDDAIIQMKTELNEYFDFVNQIKLTSETKELNALNDDIENIKIKSQQLKTKFFGNKTTLDNEQDLEFNSQTLFDQFFDNLENEGYDTFGETYNKQIQLFKDVANIFAETRKLNLNDQEFNAMVNEIKNELLIIKQNAERVKEYNSYYDWNIEGDIVNTIRDDIVDNLFWLEKKLTNLFNLNNDNNTDKDEVRVELEKIKSRLMTLINELGDTNKTNELTSSIKISIDTATQIIQTLKQRKKKIQNMAKLIPIQEVLVLIRYWNNTQKPKLLEIMPKKLTDHNTHSVLSSNGGQDRDIVNFFQQKMNNIDEVVSTKSITSIQADNFNYEDNTQQNKLFTEFKVLEQAYAVALLNFIQNNNDTEQENLKTAVSDSRTKYYQFLNSLKDNGVILDNKYIRMSADRYVIEQDADNRLTPFDLLKKYITSASVNEIVTKLYKDYIK
;
A
#
# COMPACT_ATOMS: atom_id res chain seq x y z
N MET A 1 -68.44 25.50 -11.40
CA MET A 1 -67.02 25.15 -11.17
C MET A 1 -66.44 24.66 -12.49
N LYS A 2 -65.15 24.98 -12.75
CA LYS A 2 -64.27 24.52 -13.86
C LYS A 2 -64.21 25.38 -15.14
N LYS A 3 -63.39 26.42 -14.97
CA LYS A 3 -62.42 27.07 -15.87
C LYS A 3 -62.39 26.62 -17.34
N LYS A 4 -62.81 27.55 -18.21
CA LYS A 4 -62.25 27.78 -19.54
C LYS A 4 -60.74 28.00 -19.42
N ILE A 5 -59.95 27.28 -20.20
CA ILE A 5 -58.60 27.70 -20.59
C ILE A 5 -58.60 27.78 -22.12
N SER A 6 -58.37 29.01 -22.56
CA SER A 6 -58.27 29.49 -23.92
C SER A 6 -57.09 28.88 -24.68
N LEU A 7 -57.37 28.47 -25.91
CA LEU A 7 -56.39 28.39 -26.99
C LEU A 7 -55.71 29.75 -27.17
N SER A 8 -54.38 29.77 -27.14
CA SER A 8 -53.59 30.81 -27.79
C SER A 8 -52.12 30.42 -27.80
N ILE A 9 -51.64 29.78 -28.88
CA ILE A 9 -50.32 30.02 -29.46
C ILE A 9 -50.43 29.80 -30.98
N LEU A 10 -50.65 30.91 -31.70
CA LEU A 10 -50.49 31.01 -33.15
C LEU A 10 -49.29 31.95 -33.37
N ALA A 11 -48.33 31.45 -34.14
CA ALA A 11 -47.47 32.14 -35.09
C ALA A 11 -46.63 33.39 -34.68
N SER A 12 -45.39 33.34 -35.18
CA SER A 12 -44.53 34.44 -35.66
C SER A 12 -43.89 35.40 -34.65
N THR A 13 -42.57 35.29 -34.51
CA THR A 13 -41.67 36.31 -35.07
C THR A 13 -40.30 35.70 -35.45
N PRO A 14 -39.71 36.14 -36.59
CA PRO A 14 -38.42 35.69 -37.08
C PRO A 14 -37.29 36.45 -36.37
N ILE A 15 -36.20 35.79 -36.01
CA ILE A 15 -34.97 36.49 -35.60
C ILE A 15 -33.91 36.25 -36.67
N SER A 16 -33.93 37.14 -37.66
CA SER A 16 -32.85 37.39 -38.61
C SER A 16 -31.74 38.22 -37.96
N LEU A 17 -30.56 37.63 -37.96
CA LEU A 17 -29.19 38.17 -38.02
C LEU A 17 -28.97 39.71 -38.26
N ILE A 18 -28.11 40.32 -37.42
CA ILE A 18 -26.86 41.11 -37.72
C ILE A 18 -26.66 42.43 -36.91
N ALA A 19 -25.39 42.62 -36.51
CA ALA A 19 -24.62 43.83 -36.14
C ALA A 19 -24.33 44.03 -34.63
N LEU A 20 -23.12 43.66 -34.14
CA LEU A 20 -21.86 44.46 -34.04
C LEU A 20 -21.94 45.45 -32.85
N THR A 21 -21.05 45.53 -31.84
CA THR A 21 -19.57 45.54 -31.84
C THR A 21 -18.95 45.30 -30.44
N ALA A 22 -17.79 44.63 -30.46
CA ALA A 22 -16.51 44.90 -29.75
C ALA A 22 -16.22 44.50 -28.27
N SER A 23 -15.11 43.74 -28.18
CA SER A 23 -14.13 43.52 -27.08
C SER A 23 -14.37 42.33 -26.13
N CYS A 24 -13.50 41.31 -25.97
CA CYS A 24 -12.29 40.87 -26.67
C CYS A 24 -12.10 39.35 -26.40
N ASN A 25 -11.83 38.60 -27.47
CA ASN A 25 -11.48 37.18 -27.65
C ASN A 25 -11.16 36.27 -26.43
N ASN A 26 -12.15 35.48 -26.00
CA ASN A 26 -12.04 34.02 -25.71
C ASN A 26 -13.41 33.41 -25.34
N ASP A 27 -14.33 34.21 -24.81
CA ASP A 27 -15.65 33.74 -24.36
C ASP A 27 -16.66 33.50 -25.50
N ALA A 28 -16.49 34.12 -26.66
CA ALA A 28 -17.42 33.99 -27.78
C ALA A 28 -17.46 32.56 -28.37
N LYS A 29 -16.32 31.86 -28.46
CA LYS A 29 -16.27 30.47 -28.94
C LYS A 29 -16.86 29.49 -27.90
N LYS A 30 -16.65 29.76 -26.61
CA LYS A 30 -17.22 28.97 -25.50
C LYS A 30 -18.75 29.12 -25.41
N ASN A 31 -19.28 30.33 -25.61
CA ASN A 31 -20.73 30.58 -25.64
C ASN A 31 -21.42 29.95 -26.85
N ILE A 32 -20.82 30.02 -28.05
CA ILE A 32 -21.38 29.38 -29.26
C ILE A 32 -21.45 27.86 -29.11
N ASN A 33 -20.41 27.22 -28.52
CA ASN A 33 -20.41 25.78 -28.29
C ASN A 33 -21.47 25.35 -27.25
N LYS A 34 -21.56 26.06 -26.12
CA LYS A 34 -22.53 25.77 -25.07
C LYS A 34 -23.98 25.96 -25.54
N GLU A 35 -24.21 26.96 -26.39
CA GLU A 35 -25.51 27.21 -27.02
C GLU A 35 -25.88 26.11 -28.04
N ASN A 36 -24.90 25.62 -28.81
CA ASN A 36 -25.10 24.50 -29.73
C ASN A 36 -25.33 23.16 -29.00
N GLU A 37 -24.61 22.89 -27.90
CA GLU A 37 -24.84 21.73 -27.03
C GLU A 37 -26.23 21.77 -26.39
N LEU A 38 -26.63 22.91 -25.82
CA LEU A 38 -27.98 23.11 -25.27
C LEU A 38 -29.04 22.92 -26.36
N LYS A 39 -28.80 23.40 -27.59
CA LYS A 39 -29.69 23.15 -28.73
C LYS A 39 -29.79 21.66 -29.04
N ILE A 40 -28.68 20.91 -29.08
CA ILE A 40 -28.68 19.46 -29.35
C ILE A 40 -29.38 18.68 -28.23
N ILE A 41 -29.12 18.99 -26.96
CA ILE A 41 -29.77 18.34 -25.81
C ILE A 41 -31.27 18.62 -25.83
N ASN A 42 -31.67 19.87 -26.05
CA ASN A 42 -33.08 20.25 -26.13
C ASN A 42 -33.78 19.61 -27.33
N LEU A 43 -33.13 19.57 -28.50
CA LEU A 43 -33.62 18.86 -29.69
C LEU A 43 -33.80 17.36 -29.41
N THR A 44 -32.80 16.72 -28.83
CA THR A 44 -32.82 15.28 -28.50
C THR A 44 -33.93 14.94 -27.52
N ASN A 45 -34.10 15.75 -26.47
CA ASN A 45 -35.15 15.57 -25.48
C ASN A 45 -36.55 15.81 -26.07
N THR A 46 -36.69 16.80 -26.96
CA THR A 46 -37.94 17.10 -27.66
C THR A 46 -38.32 15.97 -28.61
N LEU A 47 -37.35 15.45 -29.37
CA LEU A 47 -37.54 14.30 -30.27
C LEU A 47 -37.90 13.02 -29.51
N LYS A 48 -37.22 12.73 -28.39
CA LYS A 48 -37.55 11.57 -27.54
C LYS A 48 -38.98 11.64 -26.99
N LYS A 49 -39.40 12.83 -26.54
CA LYS A 49 -40.78 13.04 -26.08
C LYS A 49 -41.80 12.86 -27.21
N ALA A 50 -41.57 13.46 -28.37
CA ALA A 50 -42.45 13.34 -29.53
C ALA A 50 -42.58 11.88 -30.03
N ASN A 51 -41.48 11.16 -30.16
CA ASN A 51 -41.47 9.75 -30.57
C ASN A 51 -42.23 8.84 -29.58
N LYS A 52 -42.00 9.03 -28.27
CA LYS A 52 -42.70 8.27 -27.23
C LYS A 52 -44.21 8.51 -27.27
N GLN A 53 -44.63 9.75 -27.58
CA GLN A 53 -46.04 10.12 -27.66
C GLN A 53 -46.71 9.55 -28.90
N ILE A 54 -46.02 9.50 -30.04
CA ILE A 54 -46.50 8.81 -31.26
C ILE A 54 -46.70 7.32 -31.01
N GLU A 55 -45.72 6.63 -30.42
CA GLU A 55 -45.83 5.18 -30.16
C GLU A 55 -46.97 4.85 -29.19
N ASN A 56 -47.14 5.67 -28.14
CA ASN A 56 -48.30 5.55 -27.25
C ASN A 56 -49.63 5.76 -28.00
N ASN A 57 -49.73 6.79 -28.84
CA ASN A 57 -50.94 7.07 -29.61
C ASN A 57 -51.28 5.92 -30.59
N LYS A 58 -50.27 5.39 -31.31
CA LYS A 58 -50.46 4.23 -32.20
C LYS A 58 -50.97 3.01 -31.46
N LYS A 59 -50.41 2.72 -30.27
CA LYS A 59 -50.84 1.59 -29.44
C LYS A 59 -52.29 1.74 -29.01
N ILE A 60 -52.69 2.93 -28.57
CA ILE A 60 -54.07 3.24 -28.18
C ILE A 60 -55.01 3.10 -29.40
N ILE A 61 -54.61 3.61 -30.57
CA ILE A 61 -55.39 3.44 -31.81
C ILE A 61 -55.56 1.96 -32.16
N GLN A 62 -54.52 1.15 -32.01
CA GLN A 62 -54.58 -0.29 -32.26
C GLN A 62 -55.54 -0.99 -31.30
N GLU A 63 -55.41 -0.72 -29.99
CA GLU A 63 -56.28 -1.28 -28.95
C GLU A 63 -57.75 -0.88 -29.18
N LEU A 64 -58.01 0.39 -29.50
CA LEU A 64 -59.35 0.89 -29.80
C LEU A 64 -59.92 0.28 -31.08
N THR A 65 -59.12 0.14 -32.14
CA THR A 65 -59.53 -0.50 -33.41
C THR A 65 -59.86 -1.98 -33.21
N THR A 66 -59.07 -2.72 -32.43
CA THR A 66 -59.36 -4.12 -32.08
C THR A 66 -60.65 -4.23 -31.26
N GLN A 67 -60.88 -3.30 -30.33
CA GLN A 67 -62.14 -3.24 -29.58
C GLN A 67 -63.34 -2.81 -30.44
N LEU A 68 -63.13 -1.99 -31.47
CA LEU A 68 -64.17 -1.58 -32.42
C LEU A 68 -64.58 -2.78 -33.30
N ASN A 69 -63.59 -3.50 -33.84
CA ASN A 69 -63.81 -4.66 -34.72
C ASN A 69 -64.40 -5.89 -33.99
N SER A 70 -64.26 -5.97 -32.67
CA SER A 70 -64.84 -7.04 -31.84
C SER A 70 -66.27 -6.74 -31.35
N GLN A 71 -66.78 -5.52 -31.55
CA GLN A 71 -68.15 -5.13 -31.18
C GLN A 71 -69.00 -4.98 -32.45
N GLN A 72 -70.14 -5.68 -32.53
CA GLN A 72 -71.03 -5.68 -33.71
C GLN A 72 -71.69 -4.32 -34.04
N ASN A 73 -71.49 -3.28 -33.21
CA ASN A 73 -71.91 -1.91 -33.48
C ASN A 73 -70.76 -0.93 -33.17
N PRO A 74 -70.29 -0.13 -34.14
CA PRO A 74 -69.24 0.87 -33.91
C PRO A 74 -69.79 1.98 -33.00
N ASN A 75 -69.18 2.15 -31.83
CA ASN A 75 -69.54 3.21 -30.91
C ASN A 75 -68.87 4.52 -31.38
N LEU A 76 -69.67 5.50 -31.82
CA LEU A 76 -69.22 6.76 -32.46
C LEU A 76 -68.12 7.51 -31.67
N ILE A 77 -68.13 7.37 -30.34
CA ILE A 77 -67.14 7.97 -29.43
C ILE A 77 -65.73 7.38 -29.64
N LYS A 78 -65.62 6.08 -29.94
CA LYS A 78 -64.33 5.42 -30.19
C LYS A 78 -63.74 5.85 -31.54
N GLU A 79 -64.56 6.02 -32.57
CA GLU A 79 -64.13 6.54 -33.88
C GLU A 79 -63.64 8.00 -33.78
N GLN A 80 -64.33 8.84 -33.01
CA GLN A 80 -63.88 10.21 -32.75
C GLN A 80 -62.53 10.24 -32.02
N GLN A 81 -62.32 9.38 -31.02
CA GLN A 81 -61.04 9.26 -30.32
C GLN A 81 -59.91 8.78 -31.24
N ILE A 82 -60.19 7.81 -32.13
CA ILE A 82 -59.23 7.36 -33.15
C ILE A 82 -58.83 8.54 -34.05
N ASN A 83 -59.80 9.30 -34.58
CA ASN A 83 -59.53 10.45 -35.45
C ASN A 83 -58.74 11.58 -34.74
N GLU A 84 -59.03 11.86 -33.46
CA GLU A 84 -58.28 12.83 -32.68
C GLU A 84 -56.83 12.40 -32.46
N LEU A 85 -56.60 11.12 -32.11
CA LEU A 85 -55.26 10.56 -31.94
C LEU A 85 -54.49 10.50 -33.27
N GLU A 86 -55.16 10.22 -34.39
CA GLU A 86 -54.58 10.29 -35.74
C GLU A 86 -54.17 11.72 -36.10
N THR A 87 -55.02 12.70 -35.79
CA THR A 87 -54.72 14.13 -36.01
C THR A 87 -53.50 14.57 -35.19
N GLN A 88 -53.44 14.19 -33.90
CA GLN A 88 -52.27 14.46 -33.06
C GLN A 88 -51.01 13.76 -33.57
N THR A 89 -51.13 12.52 -34.03
CA THR A 89 -50.02 11.74 -34.60
C THR A 89 -49.49 12.41 -35.87
N ASN A 90 -50.37 12.91 -36.73
CA ASN A 90 -50.00 13.64 -37.93
C ASN A 90 -49.29 14.96 -37.61
N LEU A 91 -49.72 15.66 -36.56
CA LEU A 91 -49.10 16.91 -36.13
C LEU A 91 -47.70 16.67 -35.54
N LEU A 92 -47.53 15.63 -34.72
CA LEU A 92 -46.24 15.20 -34.18
C LEU A 92 -45.29 14.71 -35.30
N ASN A 93 -45.81 13.99 -36.30
CA ASN A 93 -45.02 13.58 -37.47
C ASN A 93 -44.52 14.78 -38.28
N LYS A 94 -45.34 15.80 -38.48
CA LYS A 94 -44.91 17.06 -39.14
C LYS A 94 -43.80 17.74 -38.35
N GLN A 95 -43.92 17.82 -37.02
CA GLN A 95 -42.87 18.37 -36.16
C GLN A 95 -41.57 17.56 -36.25
N ILE A 96 -41.64 16.23 -36.29
CA ILE A 96 -40.46 15.37 -36.48
C ILE A 96 -39.80 15.64 -37.84
N ILE A 97 -40.59 15.77 -38.92
CA ILE A 97 -40.08 16.08 -40.26
C ILE A 97 -39.41 17.46 -40.31
N GLU A 98 -39.99 18.47 -39.67
CA GLU A 98 -39.37 19.81 -39.56
C GLU A 98 -38.03 19.75 -38.81
N LEU A 99 -37.98 18.99 -37.71
CA LEU A 99 -36.80 18.86 -36.86
C LEU A 99 -35.70 17.99 -37.47
N ARG A 100 -36.03 16.85 -38.10
CA ARG A 100 -35.09 15.84 -38.62
C ARG A 100 -34.89 15.88 -40.15
N GLY A 101 -35.69 16.65 -40.89
CA GLY A 101 -35.62 16.70 -42.35
C GLY A 101 -36.47 15.62 -43.02
N LYS A 102 -36.32 15.46 -44.35
CA LYS A 102 -37.11 14.46 -45.09
C LYS A 102 -36.67 13.05 -44.71
N LYS A 103 -37.65 12.13 -44.70
CA LYS A 103 -37.38 10.71 -44.48
C LYS A 103 -36.58 10.17 -45.67
N ILE A 104 -35.51 9.44 -45.39
CA ILE A 104 -34.65 8.90 -46.44
C ILE A 104 -35.40 7.76 -47.17
N GLN A 105 -35.34 7.78 -48.49
CA GLN A 105 -35.96 6.73 -49.31
C GLN A 105 -35.22 5.40 -49.13
N LYS A 106 -35.93 4.40 -48.61
CA LYS A 106 -35.47 3.02 -48.44
C LYS A 106 -36.15 2.09 -49.45
N SER A 107 -35.54 0.96 -49.76
CA SER A 107 -36.10 -0.06 -50.65
C SER A 107 -37.38 -0.67 -50.07
N ASP A 108 -38.26 -1.14 -50.95
CA ASP A 108 -39.53 -1.80 -50.57
C ASP A 108 -39.35 -3.23 -50.01
N VAL A 109 -38.11 -3.71 -50.03
CA VAL A 109 -37.67 -5.04 -49.61
C VAL A 109 -37.48 -5.07 -48.10
N SER A 110 -37.93 -6.13 -47.42
CA SER A 110 -37.89 -6.24 -45.96
C SER A 110 -37.81 -7.70 -45.51
N ALA A 111 -36.84 -8.01 -44.68
CA ALA A 111 -36.66 -9.30 -44.01
C ALA A 111 -37.87 -9.59 -43.12
N LYS A 112 -38.35 -8.58 -42.39
CA LYS A 112 -39.53 -8.70 -41.51
C LYS A 112 -40.78 -9.08 -42.27
N LYS A 113 -41.00 -8.53 -43.47
CA LYS A 113 -42.12 -8.94 -44.34
C LYS A 113 -42.02 -10.42 -44.73
N LEU A 114 -40.83 -10.91 -45.06
CA LEU A 114 -40.63 -12.34 -45.36
C LEU A 114 -40.80 -13.23 -44.12
N LEU A 115 -40.24 -12.82 -42.96
CA LEU A 115 -40.39 -13.55 -41.69
C LEU A 115 -41.86 -13.70 -41.31
N ASN A 116 -42.62 -12.61 -41.38
CA ASN A 116 -44.06 -12.61 -41.09
C ASN A 116 -44.81 -13.52 -42.05
N PHE A 117 -44.49 -13.46 -43.33
CA PHE A 117 -45.10 -14.31 -44.35
C PHE A 117 -44.84 -15.80 -44.08
N LEU A 118 -43.59 -16.20 -43.85
CA LEU A 118 -43.23 -17.59 -43.55
C LEU A 118 -43.82 -18.07 -42.22
N SER A 119 -43.87 -17.19 -41.21
CA SER A 119 -44.46 -17.51 -39.92
C SER A 119 -45.97 -17.72 -40.02
N ASN A 120 -46.68 -16.87 -40.78
CA ASN A 120 -48.11 -17.04 -41.05
C ASN A 120 -48.39 -18.36 -41.77
N PHE A 121 -47.57 -18.66 -42.77
CA PHE A 121 -47.64 -19.92 -43.50
C PHE A 121 -47.52 -21.11 -42.55
N LEU A 122 -46.50 -21.15 -41.67
CA LEU A 122 -46.27 -22.26 -40.75
C LEU A 122 -47.30 -22.40 -39.62
N THR A 123 -47.82 -21.27 -39.10
CA THR A 123 -48.60 -21.25 -37.85
C THR A 123 -50.11 -21.29 -38.07
N GLU A 124 -50.57 -20.86 -39.25
CA GLU A 124 -51.99 -20.70 -39.57
C GLU A 124 -52.36 -21.39 -40.89
N GLU A 125 -51.76 -20.96 -42.02
CA GLU A 125 -52.19 -21.42 -43.34
C GLU A 125 -51.94 -22.92 -43.52
N PHE A 126 -50.75 -23.40 -43.13
CA PHE A 126 -50.37 -24.80 -43.24
C PHE A 126 -51.22 -25.74 -42.36
N PRO A 127 -51.34 -25.50 -41.02
CA PRO A 127 -52.19 -26.34 -40.17
C PRO A 127 -53.65 -26.36 -40.61
N ASN A 128 -54.20 -25.23 -41.06
CA ASN A 128 -55.60 -25.13 -41.50
C ASN A 128 -55.85 -25.93 -42.79
N GLU A 129 -54.96 -25.83 -43.77
CA GLU A 129 -55.14 -26.52 -45.03
C GLU A 129 -54.87 -28.03 -44.90
N LEU A 130 -53.95 -28.43 -44.00
CA LEU A 130 -53.77 -29.84 -43.63
C LEU A 130 -55.00 -30.42 -42.93
N LEU A 131 -55.62 -29.69 -41.99
CA LEU A 131 -56.87 -30.09 -41.34
C LEU A 131 -58.00 -30.27 -42.36
N LYS A 132 -58.08 -29.37 -43.34
CA LYS A 132 -59.13 -29.37 -44.37
C LYS A 132 -58.97 -30.51 -45.38
N GLN A 133 -57.75 -30.80 -45.82
CA GLN A 133 -57.48 -31.80 -46.86
C GLN A 133 -57.23 -33.20 -46.26
N PHE A 134 -56.61 -33.31 -45.08
CA PHE A 134 -56.29 -34.57 -44.40
C PHE A 134 -56.53 -34.50 -42.88
N PRO A 135 -57.80 -34.46 -42.42
CA PRO A 135 -58.15 -34.23 -41.01
C PRO A 135 -57.60 -35.29 -40.05
N GLN A 136 -57.53 -36.56 -40.46
CA GLN A 136 -56.93 -37.62 -39.62
C GLN A 136 -55.41 -37.47 -39.47
N LYS A 137 -54.71 -37.06 -40.53
CA LYS A 137 -53.27 -36.76 -40.48
C LYS A 137 -53.01 -35.55 -39.60
N TYR A 138 -53.86 -34.53 -39.66
CA TYR A 138 -53.80 -33.38 -38.76
C TYR A 138 -53.94 -33.78 -37.29
N GLU A 139 -54.95 -34.59 -36.92
CA GLU A 139 -55.15 -34.98 -35.52
C GLU A 139 -53.99 -35.84 -34.97
N ASN A 140 -53.40 -36.72 -35.79
CA ASN A 140 -52.21 -37.49 -35.40
C ASN A 140 -50.99 -36.61 -35.12
N GLU A 141 -50.86 -35.50 -35.86
CA GLU A 141 -49.68 -34.62 -35.85
C GLU A 141 -49.89 -33.33 -35.06
N LYS A 142 -51.08 -33.14 -34.50
CA LYS A 142 -51.51 -31.91 -33.82
C LYS A 142 -50.56 -31.47 -32.72
N SER A 143 -49.96 -32.42 -31.99
CA SER A 143 -48.96 -32.14 -30.95
C SER A 143 -47.71 -31.48 -31.56
N VAL A 144 -47.17 -32.07 -32.63
CA VAL A 144 -45.98 -31.57 -33.34
C VAL A 144 -46.27 -30.21 -33.99
N LEU A 145 -47.43 -30.07 -34.64
CA LEU A 145 -47.85 -28.80 -35.25
C LEU A 145 -48.01 -27.68 -34.22
N ASN A 146 -48.55 -27.98 -33.04
CA ASN A 146 -48.66 -27.01 -31.94
C ASN A 146 -47.30 -26.63 -31.35
N GLN A 147 -46.35 -27.55 -31.28
CA GLN A 147 -44.97 -27.26 -30.86
C GLN A 147 -44.26 -26.34 -31.87
N ILE A 148 -44.39 -26.63 -33.18
CA ILE A 148 -43.88 -25.78 -34.26
C ILE A 148 -44.53 -24.39 -34.18
N LYS A 149 -45.85 -24.33 -34.02
CA LYS A 149 -46.60 -23.08 -33.88
C LYS A 149 -46.09 -22.23 -32.72
N THR A 150 -45.95 -22.84 -31.54
CA THR A 150 -45.47 -22.15 -30.33
C THR A 150 -44.04 -21.63 -30.51
N SER A 151 -43.17 -22.45 -31.10
CA SER A 151 -41.77 -22.07 -31.35
C SER A 151 -41.66 -20.91 -32.34
N VAL A 152 -42.38 -20.97 -33.46
CA VAL A 152 -42.37 -19.91 -34.50
C VAL A 152 -42.94 -18.61 -33.95
N LEU A 153 -44.03 -18.65 -33.16
CA LEU A 153 -44.59 -17.45 -32.53
C LEU A 153 -43.63 -16.83 -31.49
N SER A 154 -42.85 -17.64 -30.77
CA SER A 154 -41.79 -17.14 -29.87
C SER A 154 -40.71 -16.38 -30.65
N THR A 155 -40.22 -16.97 -31.74
CA THR A 155 -39.23 -16.33 -32.62
C THR A 155 -39.78 -15.04 -33.24
N LEU A 156 -41.03 -15.04 -33.71
CA LEU A 156 -41.69 -13.83 -34.23
C LEU A 156 -41.75 -12.72 -33.17
N LYS A 157 -42.05 -13.07 -31.91
CA LYS A 157 -42.13 -12.12 -30.80
C LYS A 157 -40.78 -11.48 -30.49
N GLU A 158 -39.69 -12.26 -30.52
CA GLU A 158 -38.33 -11.76 -30.33
C GLU A 158 -37.94 -10.77 -31.44
N TYR A 159 -38.29 -11.06 -32.70
CA TYR A 159 -37.88 -10.26 -33.86
C TYR A 159 -38.87 -9.16 -34.26
N ASN A 160 -40.06 -9.11 -33.67
CA ASN A 160 -41.06 -8.08 -33.96
C ASN A 160 -40.57 -6.66 -33.65
N ASN A 161 -39.70 -6.50 -32.66
CA ASN A 161 -39.13 -5.22 -32.26
C ASN A 161 -37.66 -5.05 -32.68
N THR A 162 -37.05 -6.06 -33.31
CA THR A 162 -35.68 -5.98 -33.82
C THR A 162 -35.67 -5.06 -35.04
N PRO A 163 -34.87 -3.99 -35.07
CA PRO A 163 -34.77 -3.13 -36.24
C PRO A 163 -34.16 -3.88 -37.43
N GLU A 164 -34.60 -3.55 -38.65
CA GLU A 164 -33.90 -3.96 -39.87
C GLU A 164 -32.73 -2.99 -40.17
N ASP A 165 -31.75 -2.95 -39.26
CA ASP A 165 -30.47 -2.22 -39.39
C ASP A 165 -29.25 -3.13 -39.59
N ILE A 166 -28.10 -2.61 -40.02
CA ILE A 166 -26.97 -3.48 -40.32
C ILE A 166 -26.45 -4.28 -39.09
N GLU A 167 -26.67 -3.78 -37.87
CA GLU A 167 -26.25 -4.45 -36.63
C GLU A 167 -26.99 -5.77 -36.43
N ASN A 168 -28.26 -5.81 -36.83
CA ASN A 168 -29.11 -7.00 -36.74
C ASN A 168 -29.19 -7.80 -38.05
N PHE A 169 -28.46 -7.41 -39.09
CA PHE A 169 -28.49 -8.07 -40.40
C PHE A 169 -28.19 -9.57 -40.34
N VAL A 170 -27.18 -9.97 -39.56
CA VAL A 170 -26.81 -11.39 -39.39
C VAL A 170 -27.93 -12.14 -38.65
N ASN A 171 -28.51 -11.51 -37.63
CA ASN A 171 -29.64 -12.07 -36.88
C ASN A 171 -30.85 -12.27 -37.82
N TRP A 172 -31.13 -11.29 -38.69
CA TRP A 172 -32.19 -11.37 -39.71
C TRP A 172 -31.93 -12.43 -40.77
N GLN A 173 -30.69 -12.56 -41.26
CA GLN A 173 -30.32 -13.62 -42.19
C GLN A 173 -30.50 -15.00 -41.53
N GLN A 174 -29.99 -15.19 -40.32
CA GLN A 174 -30.06 -16.46 -39.59
C GLN A 174 -31.50 -16.86 -39.27
N VAL A 175 -32.33 -15.92 -38.79
CA VAL A 175 -33.74 -16.23 -38.46
C VAL A 175 -34.54 -16.59 -39.70
N ILE A 176 -34.32 -15.90 -40.84
CA ILE A 176 -34.97 -16.25 -42.10
C ILE A 176 -34.55 -17.63 -42.58
N MET A 177 -33.25 -17.95 -42.55
CA MET A 177 -32.77 -19.28 -42.93
C MET A 177 -33.34 -20.39 -42.05
N ASN A 178 -33.39 -20.17 -40.72
CA ASN A 178 -33.95 -21.14 -39.77
C ASN A 178 -35.45 -21.35 -39.98
N ILE A 179 -36.21 -20.30 -40.26
CA ILE A 179 -37.65 -20.42 -40.53
C ILE A 179 -37.90 -21.10 -41.89
N LEU A 180 -37.10 -20.82 -42.93
CA LEU A 180 -37.15 -21.55 -44.20
C LEU A 180 -36.82 -23.04 -44.01
N GLU A 181 -35.84 -23.37 -43.18
CA GLU A 181 -35.50 -24.74 -42.78
C GLU A 181 -36.69 -25.46 -42.15
N ARG A 182 -37.28 -24.87 -41.10
CA ARG A 182 -38.46 -25.44 -40.45
C ARG A 182 -39.62 -25.61 -41.42
N THR A 183 -39.83 -24.64 -42.29
CA THR A 183 -40.87 -24.69 -43.33
C THR A 183 -40.62 -25.83 -44.31
N SER A 184 -39.36 -26.06 -44.69
CA SER A 184 -38.97 -27.19 -45.53
C SER A 184 -39.13 -28.54 -44.83
N VAL A 185 -38.78 -28.65 -43.54
CA VAL A 185 -38.99 -29.88 -42.76
C VAL A 185 -40.47 -30.24 -42.72
N VAL A 186 -41.33 -29.26 -42.45
CA VAL A 186 -42.79 -29.41 -42.51
C VAL A 186 -43.25 -29.78 -43.93
N ALA A 187 -42.64 -29.17 -44.95
CA ALA A 187 -42.93 -29.47 -46.34
C ALA A 187 -42.62 -30.93 -46.72
N ASN A 188 -41.44 -31.41 -46.34
CA ASN A 188 -40.97 -32.77 -46.60
C ASN A 188 -41.75 -33.80 -45.77
N TYR A 189 -42.13 -33.47 -44.55
CA TYR A 189 -42.95 -34.32 -43.69
C TYR A 189 -44.27 -34.70 -44.38
N VAL A 190 -44.92 -33.73 -45.01
CA VAL A 190 -46.19 -33.96 -45.73
C VAL A 190 -45.98 -34.71 -47.04
N ASN A 191 -44.94 -34.36 -47.80
CA ASN A 191 -44.66 -34.92 -49.13
C ASN A 191 -44.00 -36.31 -49.10
N SER A 192 -43.81 -36.93 -47.93
CA SER A 192 -43.20 -38.25 -47.77
C SER A 192 -44.13 -39.45 -48.08
N GLY A 193 -45.24 -39.22 -48.78
CA GLY A 193 -46.20 -40.24 -49.23
C GLY A 193 -47.05 -39.76 -50.42
N SER A 194 -48.06 -40.54 -50.83
CA SER A 194 -48.97 -40.22 -51.96
C SER A 194 -49.91 -39.02 -51.74
N ASP A 195 -49.93 -38.47 -50.52
CA ASP A 195 -50.88 -37.45 -50.06
C ASP A 195 -50.21 -36.06 -50.00
N ILE A 196 -50.25 -35.33 -51.11
CA ILE A 196 -49.70 -33.97 -51.24
C ILE A 196 -50.76 -32.96 -50.79
N VAL A 197 -50.45 -32.13 -49.76
CA VAL A 197 -51.32 -31.00 -49.37
C VAL A 197 -51.17 -29.88 -50.38
N TYR A 198 -52.27 -29.51 -51.02
CA TYR A 198 -52.30 -28.45 -52.01
C TYR A 198 -52.43 -27.06 -51.36
N PHE A 199 -51.49 -26.17 -51.65
CA PHE A 199 -51.53 -24.78 -51.20
C PHE A 199 -51.73 -23.81 -52.38
N PRO A 200 -52.86 -23.08 -52.47
CA PRO A 200 -53.13 -22.14 -53.56
C PRO A 200 -52.36 -20.80 -53.43
N ILE A 201 -51.32 -20.72 -52.60
CA ILE A 201 -50.62 -19.48 -52.29
C ILE A 201 -49.54 -19.21 -53.34
N LYS A 202 -49.64 -18.07 -54.03
CA LYS A 202 -48.65 -17.63 -55.02
C LYS A 202 -47.31 -17.26 -54.36
N ALA A 203 -46.24 -17.45 -55.13
CA ALA A 203 -44.87 -17.14 -54.72
C ALA A 203 -44.73 -15.69 -54.21
N ASN A 204 -43.99 -15.54 -53.11
CA ASN A 204 -43.71 -14.25 -52.48
C ASN A 204 -42.54 -13.53 -53.18
N LYS A 205 -42.67 -12.22 -53.44
CA LYS A 205 -41.64 -11.42 -54.13
C LYS A 205 -40.29 -11.49 -53.41
N GLN A 206 -40.29 -11.44 -52.08
CA GLN A 206 -39.07 -11.56 -51.28
C GLN A 206 -38.46 -12.96 -51.45
N LEU A 207 -39.22 -14.05 -51.38
CA LEU A 207 -38.69 -15.40 -51.61
C LEU A 207 -38.04 -15.55 -53.00
N ALA A 208 -38.64 -14.99 -54.06
CA ALA A 208 -38.05 -14.98 -55.39
C ALA A 208 -36.67 -14.26 -55.42
N MET A 209 -36.49 -13.21 -54.63
CA MET A 209 -35.20 -12.51 -54.51
C MET A 209 -34.10 -13.38 -53.87
N LEU A 210 -34.42 -14.39 -53.04
CA LEU A 210 -33.41 -15.34 -52.55
C LEU A 210 -32.87 -16.22 -53.68
N PHE A 211 -33.76 -16.70 -54.57
CA PHE A 211 -33.36 -17.50 -55.73
C PHE A 211 -32.52 -16.67 -56.70
N GLU A 212 -32.98 -15.48 -57.05
CA GLU A 212 -32.27 -14.57 -57.95
C GLU A 212 -30.88 -14.21 -57.41
N TRP A 213 -30.77 -14.02 -56.09
CA TRP A 213 -29.50 -13.75 -55.43
C TRP A 213 -28.50 -14.90 -55.60
N ARG A 214 -28.92 -16.15 -55.37
CA ARG A 214 -28.05 -17.32 -55.57
C ARG A 214 -27.67 -17.51 -57.03
N ILE A 215 -28.62 -17.34 -57.95
CA ILE A 215 -28.38 -17.39 -59.39
C ILE A 215 -27.32 -16.35 -59.80
N LYS A 216 -27.44 -15.11 -59.29
CA LYS A 216 -26.49 -14.03 -59.56
C LYS A 216 -25.09 -14.31 -59.00
N ASP A 217 -24.98 -14.86 -57.81
CA ASP A 217 -23.68 -15.24 -57.23
C ASP A 217 -23.01 -16.37 -58.02
N ILE A 218 -23.79 -17.36 -58.47
CA ILE A 218 -23.31 -18.42 -59.37
C ILE A 218 -22.82 -17.83 -60.70
N ASP A 219 -23.56 -16.89 -61.30
CA ASP A 219 -23.15 -16.22 -62.55
C ASP A 219 -21.86 -15.39 -62.40
N ARG A 220 -21.72 -14.67 -61.28
CA ARG A 220 -20.48 -13.93 -60.94
C ARG A 220 -19.29 -14.88 -60.79
N LEU A 221 -19.51 -16.04 -60.18
CA LEU A 221 -18.49 -17.06 -59.99
C LEU A 221 -18.08 -17.71 -61.31
N ILE A 222 -19.04 -18.10 -62.15
CA ILE A 222 -18.77 -18.61 -63.51
C ILE A 222 -17.94 -17.60 -64.30
N SER A 223 -18.30 -16.31 -64.22
CA SER A 223 -17.56 -15.23 -64.90
C SER A 223 -16.12 -15.11 -64.38
N ALA A 224 -15.92 -15.19 -63.06
CA ALA A 224 -14.59 -15.17 -62.46
C ALA A 224 -13.73 -16.38 -62.88
N ILE A 225 -14.30 -17.59 -62.88
CA ILE A 225 -13.63 -18.81 -63.32
C ILE A 225 -13.22 -18.71 -64.79
N LYS A 226 -14.09 -18.15 -65.65
CA LYS A 226 -13.80 -17.95 -67.08
C LYS A 226 -12.59 -17.05 -67.32
N LEU A 227 -12.37 -16.05 -66.45
CA LEU A 227 -11.24 -15.12 -66.53
C LEU A 227 -9.91 -15.72 -66.07
N ASN A 228 -9.93 -16.81 -65.30
CA ASN A 228 -8.71 -17.49 -64.86
C ASN A 228 -8.03 -18.23 -66.02
N ASP A 229 -6.71 -18.26 -66.03
CA ASP A 229 -5.93 -19.02 -67.00
C ASP A 229 -6.18 -20.54 -66.85
N ASP A 230 -6.26 -21.28 -67.96
CA ASP A 230 -6.53 -22.72 -67.98
C ASP A 230 -5.44 -23.52 -67.22
N THR A 231 -4.21 -22.98 -67.14
CA THR A 231 -3.07 -23.58 -66.42
C THR A 231 -3.25 -23.62 -64.90
N ILE A 232 -4.11 -22.78 -64.32
CA ILE A 232 -4.34 -22.68 -62.87
C ILE A 232 -5.12 -23.90 -62.35
N TYR A 233 -5.87 -24.58 -63.23
CA TYR A 233 -6.66 -25.77 -62.91
C TYR A 233 -5.88 -27.07 -63.14
N ASN A 234 -4.60 -26.99 -63.52
CA ASN A 234 -3.77 -28.15 -63.75
C ASN A 234 -3.24 -28.72 -62.44
N SER A 235 -3.70 -29.91 -62.04
CA SER A 235 -3.18 -30.60 -60.88
C SER A 235 -2.21 -31.75 -61.19
N ASN A 236 -1.75 -31.98 -62.44
CA ASN A 236 -0.56 -32.80 -62.84
C ASN A 236 -0.50 -33.25 -64.35
N SER A 237 -1.24 -32.68 -65.32
CA SER A 237 -1.19 -33.11 -66.74
C SER A 237 -1.57 -31.99 -67.72
N THR A 238 -1.33 -32.16 -69.03
CA THR A 238 -1.34 -31.16 -70.13
C THR A 238 -2.34 -29.97 -70.09
N VAL A 239 -2.07 -28.89 -70.84
CA VAL A 239 -2.97 -27.69 -70.96
C VAL A 239 -4.43 -28.08 -71.29
N GLN A 240 -4.65 -29.18 -72.01
CA GLN A 240 -5.98 -29.69 -72.34
C GLN A 240 -6.74 -30.20 -71.10
N ASP A 241 -6.05 -30.77 -70.11
CA ASP A 241 -6.65 -31.28 -68.88
C ASP A 241 -7.11 -30.13 -67.97
N GLY A 242 -6.31 -29.05 -67.88
CA GLY A 242 -6.71 -27.82 -67.18
C GLY A 242 -7.96 -27.15 -67.79
N LYS A 243 -8.04 -27.14 -69.13
CA LYS A 243 -9.24 -26.67 -69.86
C LYS A 243 -10.47 -27.53 -69.58
N ASN A 244 -10.32 -28.85 -69.60
CA ASN A 244 -11.42 -29.78 -69.30
C ASN A 244 -11.90 -29.65 -67.84
N GLN A 245 -10.98 -29.50 -66.88
CA GLN A 245 -11.30 -29.34 -65.46
C GLN A 245 -11.99 -28.00 -65.18
N LYS A 246 -11.51 -26.91 -65.78
CA LYS A 246 -12.17 -25.59 -65.75
C LYS A 246 -13.58 -25.66 -66.33
N GLN A 247 -13.75 -26.33 -67.47
CA GLN A 247 -15.07 -26.50 -68.10
C GLN A 247 -16.00 -27.35 -67.24
N THR A 248 -15.50 -28.43 -66.64
CA THR A 248 -16.27 -29.28 -65.71
C THR A 248 -16.80 -28.47 -64.53
N LEU A 249 -15.99 -27.57 -63.95
CA LEU A 249 -16.43 -26.68 -62.87
C LEU A 249 -17.50 -25.67 -63.34
N ILE A 250 -17.37 -25.14 -64.55
CA ILE A 250 -18.38 -24.25 -65.14
C ILE A 250 -19.70 -25.01 -65.37
N ASP A 251 -19.64 -26.24 -65.87
CA ASP A 251 -20.81 -27.07 -66.13
C ASP A 251 -21.49 -27.51 -64.82
N GLU A 252 -20.72 -27.81 -63.78
CA GLU A 252 -21.22 -28.03 -62.42
C GLU A 252 -22.03 -26.82 -61.94
N LEU A 253 -21.47 -25.61 -62.08
CA LEU A 253 -22.13 -24.35 -61.69
C LEU A 253 -23.37 -24.02 -62.53
N GLN A 254 -23.35 -24.31 -63.83
CA GLN A 254 -24.51 -24.17 -64.70
C GLN A 254 -25.65 -25.12 -64.30
N THR A 255 -25.30 -26.35 -63.88
CA THR A 255 -26.28 -27.32 -63.37
C THR A 255 -26.97 -26.76 -62.13
N TYR A 256 -26.22 -26.27 -61.14
CA TYR A 256 -26.81 -25.64 -59.95
C TYR A 256 -27.65 -24.41 -60.29
N LYS A 257 -27.18 -23.54 -61.20
CA LYS A 257 -27.96 -22.39 -61.68
C LYS A 257 -29.33 -22.83 -62.20
N ASN A 258 -29.36 -23.89 -63.01
CA ASN A 258 -30.59 -24.43 -63.59
C ASN A 258 -31.49 -25.08 -62.53
N GLU A 259 -30.92 -25.69 -61.48
CA GLU A 259 -31.67 -26.21 -60.35
C GLU A 259 -32.35 -25.08 -59.55
N TYR A 260 -31.64 -23.98 -59.26
CA TYR A 260 -32.23 -22.79 -58.62
C TYR A 260 -33.31 -22.15 -59.49
N LEU A 261 -33.10 -22.03 -60.81
CA LEU A 261 -34.10 -21.53 -61.75
C LEU A 261 -35.34 -22.43 -61.80
N SER A 262 -35.16 -23.75 -61.76
CA SER A 262 -36.25 -24.72 -61.77
C SER A 262 -37.05 -24.63 -60.47
N ALA A 263 -36.37 -24.58 -59.32
CA ALA A 263 -36.98 -24.41 -58.01
C ALA A 263 -37.73 -23.07 -57.89
N GLN A 264 -37.19 -21.98 -58.42
CA GLN A 264 -37.87 -20.67 -58.45
C GLN A 264 -39.18 -20.72 -59.25
N ASN A 265 -39.26 -21.54 -60.31
CA ASN A 265 -40.42 -21.63 -61.20
C ASN A 265 -41.48 -22.65 -60.74
N GLU A 266 -41.30 -23.30 -59.60
CA GLU A 266 -42.30 -24.23 -59.09
C GLU A 266 -43.61 -23.52 -58.73
N LYS A 267 -44.74 -24.14 -59.08
CA LYS A 267 -46.07 -23.52 -58.95
C LYS A 267 -46.56 -23.40 -57.50
N LEU A 268 -46.00 -24.21 -56.58
CA LEU A 268 -46.44 -24.30 -55.19
C LEU A 268 -45.36 -23.73 -54.26
N LEU A 269 -45.73 -22.78 -53.41
CA LEU A 269 -44.84 -22.14 -52.44
C LEU A 269 -44.08 -23.15 -51.56
N MET A 270 -44.76 -24.20 -51.11
CA MET A 270 -44.19 -25.25 -50.27
C MET A 270 -43.08 -26.01 -50.98
N ASN A 271 -43.23 -26.28 -52.28
CA ASN A 271 -42.21 -26.93 -53.07
C ASN A 271 -41.05 -25.95 -53.32
N GLN A 272 -41.32 -24.68 -53.63
CA GLN A 272 -40.28 -23.67 -53.78
C GLN A 272 -39.40 -23.60 -52.51
N ILE A 273 -40.01 -23.58 -51.32
CA ILE A 273 -39.27 -23.53 -50.05
C ILE A 273 -38.49 -24.83 -49.79
N ALA A 274 -39.09 -25.99 -50.05
CA ALA A 274 -38.43 -27.30 -49.90
C ALA A 274 -37.25 -27.45 -50.86
N SER A 275 -37.43 -27.07 -52.13
CA SER A 275 -36.40 -27.09 -53.17
C SER A 275 -35.29 -26.08 -52.87
N TRP A 276 -35.62 -24.85 -52.43
CA TRP A 276 -34.63 -23.88 -51.96
C TRP A 276 -33.77 -24.45 -50.81
N TYR A 277 -34.42 -24.99 -49.79
CA TYR A 277 -33.71 -25.57 -48.65
C TYR A 277 -32.87 -26.80 -49.03
N LYS A 278 -33.39 -27.68 -49.90
CA LYS A 278 -32.66 -28.85 -50.40
C LYS A 278 -31.39 -28.43 -51.15
N LEU A 279 -31.48 -27.38 -51.96
CA LEU A 279 -30.33 -26.82 -52.69
C LEU A 279 -29.30 -26.15 -51.75
N GLU A 280 -29.73 -25.66 -50.59
CA GLU A 280 -28.83 -25.12 -49.56
C GLU A 280 -28.25 -26.22 -48.62
N GLN A 281 -28.90 -27.40 -48.47
CA GLN A 281 -28.50 -28.48 -47.54
C GLN A 281 -27.75 -29.69 -48.13
N ASN A 282 -27.82 -30.02 -49.42
CA ASN A 282 -27.34 -31.31 -49.96
C ASN A 282 -25.84 -31.60 -49.67
N THR A 283 -25.56 -32.43 -48.65
CA THR A 283 -24.28 -32.51 -47.90
C THR A 283 -23.15 -33.33 -48.55
N SER A 284 -23.37 -34.08 -49.63
CA SER A 284 -22.28 -34.81 -50.32
C SER A 284 -21.66 -34.04 -51.51
N THR A 285 -22.31 -32.96 -51.96
CA THR A 285 -21.88 -32.10 -53.08
C THR A 285 -21.95 -30.60 -52.75
N ALA A 286 -22.19 -30.23 -51.49
CA ALA A 286 -22.44 -28.85 -51.02
C ALA A 286 -21.31 -27.85 -51.33
N ILE A 287 -21.38 -27.23 -52.51
CA ILE A 287 -20.73 -25.96 -52.81
C ILE A 287 -21.39 -24.80 -52.02
N VAL A 288 -22.66 -24.95 -51.63
CA VAL A 288 -23.51 -23.86 -51.12
C VAL A 288 -23.60 -23.78 -49.59
N GLY A 289 -23.52 -24.90 -48.86
CA GLY A 289 -23.46 -24.88 -47.37
C GLY A 289 -22.27 -24.07 -46.82
N LYS A 290 -21.26 -23.80 -47.65
CA LYS A 290 -20.10 -22.95 -47.34
C LYS A 290 -20.31 -21.45 -47.60
N PHE A 291 -21.39 -21.07 -48.30
CA PHE A 291 -21.83 -19.68 -48.37
C PHE A 291 -22.51 -19.22 -47.08
N ILE A 292 -22.92 -20.13 -46.18
CA ILE A 292 -23.69 -19.82 -44.97
C ILE A 292 -22.84 -19.83 -43.69
N ASN A 293 -21.72 -20.55 -43.62
CA ASN A 293 -21.00 -20.75 -42.36
C ASN A 293 -20.32 -19.45 -41.86
N VAL A 294 -20.90 -18.87 -40.81
CA VAL A 294 -20.39 -17.70 -40.06
C VAL A 294 -19.98 -18.23 -38.69
N GLU A 295 -18.69 -18.45 -38.46
CA GLU A 295 -18.21 -18.82 -37.12
C GLU A 295 -17.81 -17.61 -36.27
N SER A 296 -17.76 -16.39 -36.82
CA SER A 296 -17.47 -15.20 -36.02
C SER A 296 -18.15 -13.92 -36.52
N ALA A 297 -18.58 -13.06 -35.59
CA ALA A 297 -19.10 -11.72 -35.87
C ALA A 297 -18.02 -10.74 -36.42
N THR A 298 -16.77 -11.19 -36.49
CA THR A 298 -15.60 -10.41 -36.90
C THR A 298 -15.20 -10.61 -38.36
N ASP A 299 -15.63 -11.70 -39.00
CA ASP A 299 -15.47 -11.86 -40.44
C ASP A 299 -16.49 -10.96 -41.15
N SER A 300 -15.99 -10.03 -41.96
CA SER A 300 -16.76 -8.89 -42.44
C SER A 300 -18.06 -9.31 -43.15
N ILE A 301 -19.05 -8.42 -43.10
CA ILE A 301 -20.38 -8.52 -43.75
C ILE A 301 -20.31 -8.94 -45.24
N THR A 302 -19.13 -8.84 -45.86
CA THR A 302 -18.83 -9.21 -47.24
C THR A 302 -17.87 -10.39 -47.42
N ASN A 303 -17.03 -10.77 -46.45
CA ASN A 303 -15.90 -11.68 -46.70
C ASN A 303 -16.20 -13.15 -46.40
N ARG A 304 -17.14 -13.73 -47.14
CA ARG A 304 -17.24 -15.20 -47.22
C ARG A 304 -16.41 -15.67 -48.41
N HIS A 305 -15.20 -16.17 -48.13
CA HIS A 305 -14.32 -16.71 -49.16
C HIS A 305 -14.83 -18.06 -49.66
N PHE A 306 -14.78 -18.25 -50.97
CA PHE A 306 -15.27 -19.46 -51.60
C PHE A 306 -14.21 -20.58 -51.62
N LEU A 307 -14.63 -21.80 -51.93
CA LEU A 307 -13.72 -22.95 -51.95
C LEU A 307 -12.53 -22.70 -52.88
N ALA A 308 -11.32 -22.93 -52.35
CA ALA A 308 -10.07 -22.90 -53.11
C ALA A 308 -10.08 -23.77 -54.38
N LYS A 309 -11.00 -24.74 -54.49
CA LYS A 309 -11.22 -25.58 -55.68
C LYS A 309 -11.55 -24.77 -56.94
N PHE A 310 -12.18 -23.60 -56.81
CA PHE A 310 -12.56 -22.74 -57.94
C PHE A 310 -11.52 -21.69 -58.29
N LYS A 311 -10.41 -21.61 -57.54
CA LYS A 311 -9.22 -20.81 -57.86
C LYS A 311 -9.50 -19.32 -58.14
N VAL A 312 -10.57 -18.76 -57.57
CA VAL A 312 -10.88 -17.31 -57.65
C VAL A 312 -9.95 -16.51 -56.73
N ASN A 313 -9.75 -15.23 -57.05
CA ASN A 313 -8.95 -14.30 -56.23
C ASN A 313 -9.45 -14.33 -54.77
N PRO A 314 -8.56 -14.36 -53.75
CA PRO A 314 -8.92 -14.17 -52.36
C PRO A 314 -9.94 -13.05 -52.12
N ASP A 315 -9.90 -11.94 -52.84
CA ASP A 315 -10.85 -10.82 -52.67
C ASP A 315 -12.26 -11.09 -53.24
N TRP A 316 -12.50 -12.24 -53.86
CA TRP A 316 -13.82 -12.61 -54.38
C TRP A 316 -14.79 -12.92 -53.24
N THR A 317 -15.92 -12.23 -53.25
CA THR A 317 -16.91 -12.24 -52.16
C THR A 317 -18.33 -12.48 -52.67
N VAL A 318 -19.10 -13.19 -51.85
CA VAL A 318 -20.54 -13.45 -52.03
C VAL A 318 -21.31 -12.14 -51.94
N SER A 319 -22.40 -11.99 -52.71
CA SER A 319 -23.26 -10.80 -52.58
C SER A 319 -23.94 -10.77 -51.20
N ALA A 320 -24.21 -9.57 -50.67
CA ALA A 320 -24.93 -9.41 -49.41
C ALA A 320 -26.36 -9.98 -49.49
N PHE A 321 -26.90 -10.40 -48.35
CA PHE A 321 -28.27 -10.92 -48.21
C PHE A 321 -29.29 -9.95 -48.83
N PRO A 322 -30.10 -10.40 -49.79
CA PRO A 322 -30.83 -9.53 -50.72
C PRO A 322 -32.15 -9.02 -50.13
N ILE A 323 -32.61 -9.64 -49.03
CA ILE A 323 -33.90 -9.36 -48.40
C ILE A 323 -33.68 -8.51 -47.17
N TYR A 324 -33.06 -7.36 -47.39
CA TYR A 324 -32.78 -6.40 -46.35
C TYR A 324 -33.15 -4.99 -46.78
N GLN A 325 -33.78 -4.24 -45.88
CA GLN A 325 -34.11 -2.86 -46.17
C GLN A 325 -32.83 -2.01 -46.23
N HIS A 326 -32.65 -1.28 -47.34
CA HIS A 326 -31.47 -0.44 -47.58
C HIS A 326 -31.88 0.90 -48.20
N ILE A 327 -31.03 1.92 -48.09
CA ILE A 327 -31.31 3.23 -48.72
C ILE A 327 -31.07 3.13 -50.23
N VAL A 328 -31.97 3.71 -51.01
CA VAL A 328 -31.96 3.65 -52.49
C VAL A 328 -31.68 5.00 -53.14
N ASN A 329 -31.60 6.09 -52.36
CA ASN A 329 -31.28 7.41 -52.88
C ASN A 329 -29.75 7.57 -53.05
N GLU A 330 -29.26 7.41 -54.29
CA GLU A 330 -27.84 7.50 -54.63
C GLU A 330 -27.23 8.89 -54.34
N GLU A 331 -27.99 9.98 -54.52
CA GLU A 331 -27.53 11.34 -54.22
C GLU A 331 -27.27 11.52 -52.72
N PHE A 332 -28.20 11.03 -51.88
CA PHE A 332 -28.02 11.02 -50.42
C PHE A 332 -26.83 10.17 -49.99
N ILE A 333 -26.65 9.01 -50.61
CA ILE A 333 -25.54 8.08 -50.37
C ILE A 333 -24.18 8.77 -50.64
N ASN A 334 -24.05 9.42 -51.79
CA ASN A 334 -22.82 10.10 -52.19
C ASN A 334 -22.52 11.33 -51.30
N ASN A 335 -23.53 12.17 -51.04
CA ASN A 335 -23.39 13.34 -50.17
C ASN A 335 -22.99 12.95 -48.73
N THR A 336 -23.58 11.87 -48.20
CA THR A 336 -23.24 11.34 -46.88
C THR A 336 -21.81 10.80 -46.84
N LYS A 337 -21.39 10.04 -47.87
CA LYS A 337 -20.01 9.52 -48.01
C LYS A 337 -18.99 10.65 -47.97
N GLN A 338 -19.21 11.71 -48.74
CA GLN A 338 -18.32 12.85 -48.80
C GLN A 338 -18.19 13.53 -47.43
N LYS A 339 -19.32 13.90 -46.80
CA LYS A 339 -19.33 14.54 -45.48
C LYS A 339 -18.64 13.70 -44.40
N LEU A 340 -18.84 12.39 -44.40
CA LEU A 340 -18.23 11.50 -43.40
C LEU A 340 -16.74 11.22 -43.67
N ASN A 341 -16.32 11.18 -44.95
CA ASN A 341 -14.90 11.08 -45.30
C ASN A 341 -14.11 12.31 -44.85
N GLU A 342 -14.65 13.51 -45.06
CA GLU A 342 -14.01 14.75 -44.59
C GLU A 342 -13.77 14.72 -43.07
N VAL A 343 -14.75 14.25 -42.30
CA VAL A 343 -14.64 14.12 -40.84
C VAL A 343 -13.64 13.03 -40.43
N LYS A 344 -13.64 11.90 -41.14
CA LYS A 344 -12.71 10.79 -40.91
C LYS A 344 -11.27 11.20 -41.14
N GLU A 345 -10.97 11.82 -42.29
CA GLU A 345 -9.63 12.29 -42.65
C GLU A 345 -9.15 13.32 -41.62
N TYR A 346 -10.04 14.23 -41.20
CA TYR A 346 -9.72 15.18 -40.15
C TYR A 346 -9.34 14.55 -38.81
N ILE A 347 -10.02 13.48 -38.37
CA ILE A 347 -9.68 12.73 -37.14
C ILE A 347 -8.33 12.04 -37.28
N ILE A 348 -8.08 11.38 -38.42
CA ILE A 348 -6.82 10.68 -38.71
C ILE A 348 -5.65 11.67 -38.69
N GLU A 349 -5.78 12.78 -39.41
CA GLU A 349 -4.76 13.85 -39.43
C GLU A 349 -4.49 14.39 -38.02
N TRP A 350 -5.53 14.54 -37.21
CA TRP A 350 -5.38 15.03 -35.84
C TRP A 350 -4.66 14.02 -34.93
N LEU A 351 -5.03 12.73 -34.98
CA LEU A 351 -4.39 11.67 -34.19
C LEU A 351 -2.92 11.42 -34.57
N ASN A 352 -2.56 11.66 -35.84
CA ASN A 352 -1.22 11.46 -36.37
C ASN A 352 -0.26 12.64 -36.13
N LYS A 353 -0.70 13.72 -35.48
CA LYS A 353 0.21 14.82 -35.08
C LYS A 353 1.13 14.36 -33.96
N GLU A 354 2.41 14.16 -34.27
CA GLU A 354 3.46 13.63 -33.36
C GLU A 354 3.45 14.22 -31.94
N LYS A 355 3.20 15.53 -31.79
CA LYS A 355 3.20 16.20 -30.47
C LYS A 355 1.90 16.04 -29.67
N GLN A 356 0.82 15.61 -30.31
CA GLN A 356 -0.52 15.48 -29.70
C GLN A 356 -0.83 14.03 -29.32
N THR A 357 -0.29 13.06 -30.06
CA THR A 357 -0.54 11.63 -29.84
C THR A 357 -0.21 11.18 -28.41
N PRO A 358 0.90 11.60 -27.77
CA PRO A 358 1.19 11.20 -26.39
C PRO A 358 0.28 11.81 -25.32
N PHE A 359 -0.25 13.01 -25.58
CA PHE A 359 -1.14 13.72 -24.66
C PHE A 359 -2.52 13.07 -24.61
N VAL A 360 -3.11 12.78 -25.78
CA VAL A 360 -4.48 12.24 -25.89
C VAL A 360 -4.57 10.83 -25.34
N ARG A 361 -3.49 10.04 -25.51
CA ARG A 361 -3.37 8.67 -25.02
C ARG A 361 -2.94 8.58 -23.56
N SER A 362 -2.67 9.71 -22.89
CA SER A 362 -2.39 9.72 -21.45
C SER A 362 -3.63 9.31 -20.64
N LEU A 363 -3.39 8.85 -19.41
CA LEU A 363 -4.42 8.46 -18.47
C LEU A 363 -5.46 9.57 -18.31
N ARG A 364 -5.06 10.85 -18.22
CA ARG A 364 -5.96 12.00 -18.07
C ARG A 364 -7.04 12.09 -19.16
N PHE A 365 -6.75 11.65 -20.38
CA PHE A 365 -7.63 11.75 -21.55
C PHE A 365 -8.12 10.40 -22.07
N ASN A 366 -7.86 9.31 -21.36
CA ASN A 366 -8.10 7.95 -21.84
C ASN A 366 -9.57 7.70 -22.28
N LYS A 367 -10.56 8.11 -21.48
CA LYS A 367 -11.99 8.08 -21.86
C LYS A 367 -12.27 8.74 -23.21
N LEU A 368 -11.70 9.93 -23.39
CA LEU A 368 -11.93 10.76 -24.57
C LEU A 368 -11.24 10.16 -25.79
N TYR A 369 -10.03 9.60 -25.61
CA TYR A 369 -9.32 8.83 -26.63
C TYR A 369 -10.11 7.61 -27.10
N HIS A 370 -10.57 6.76 -26.19
CA HIS A 370 -11.36 5.57 -26.55
C HIS A 370 -12.65 5.92 -27.28
N ARG A 371 -13.32 7.01 -26.86
CA ARG A 371 -14.51 7.52 -27.56
C ARG A 371 -14.18 7.98 -28.98
N LEU A 372 -13.05 8.67 -29.17
CA LEU A 372 -12.58 9.11 -30.48
C LEU A 372 -12.20 7.93 -31.38
N VAL A 373 -11.48 6.92 -30.86
CA VAL A 373 -11.10 5.71 -31.60
C VAL A 373 -12.34 4.91 -32.01
N SER A 374 -13.32 4.74 -31.11
CA SER A 374 -14.59 4.09 -31.43
C SER A 374 -15.33 4.81 -32.57
N LEU A 375 -15.35 6.14 -32.52
CA LEU A 375 -15.99 6.96 -33.53
C LEU A 375 -15.23 6.93 -34.87
N LEU A 376 -13.89 6.94 -34.84
CA LEU A 376 -13.05 6.76 -36.01
C LEU A 376 -13.28 5.40 -36.66
N ASN A 377 -13.31 4.31 -35.88
CA ASN A 377 -13.61 2.97 -36.38
C ASN A 377 -14.99 2.90 -37.02
N THR A 378 -15.98 3.59 -36.42
CA THR A 378 -17.32 3.73 -36.99
C THR A 378 -17.30 4.46 -38.33
N LEU A 379 -16.60 5.59 -38.43
CA LEU A 379 -16.43 6.36 -39.67
C LEU A 379 -15.67 5.58 -40.75
N ILE A 380 -14.59 4.88 -40.40
CA ILE A 380 -13.87 3.98 -41.30
C ILE A 380 -14.84 2.93 -41.84
N SER A 381 -15.57 2.24 -40.95
CA SER A 381 -16.57 1.23 -41.33
C SER A 381 -17.69 1.79 -42.22
N ILE A 382 -18.09 3.05 -42.05
CA ILE A 382 -19.12 3.71 -42.87
C ILE A 382 -18.54 4.15 -44.22
N THR A 383 -17.24 4.32 -44.39
CA THR A 383 -16.67 4.94 -45.60
C THR A 383 -15.89 4.00 -46.50
N SER A 384 -15.50 2.81 -46.03
CA SER A 384 -14.58 1.89 -46.72
C SER A 384 -15.21 0.89 -47.70
N GLY A 385 -16.44 1.09 -48.20
CA GLY A 385 -17.08 0.16 -49.15
C GLY A 385 -18.22 0.73 -50.02
N ASN A 386 -18.66 -0.06 -51.01
CA ASN A 386 -19.80 0.28 -51.88
C ASN A 386 -21.16 0.14 -51.18
N ASN A 387 -21.29 -0.82 -50.26
CA ASN A 387 -22.46 -1.01 -49.41
C ASN A 387 -22.18 -0.47 -48.01
N VAL A 388 -22.28 0.84 -47.89
CA VAL A 388 -22.17 1.50 -46.59
C VAL A 388 -23.43 1.22 -45.76
N LYS A 389 -23.21 1.11 -44.44
CA LYS A 389 -24.18 1.01 -43.35
C LYS A 389 -25.16 2.20 -43.27
N TYR A 390 -25.79 2.61 -44.36
CA TYR A 390 -26.70 3.77 -44.37
C TYR A 390 -28.02 3.48 -43.63
N SER A 391 -28.38 2.22 -43.39
CA SER A 391 -29.65 1.84 -42.76
C SER A 391 -29.90 2.46 -41.38
N ASN A 392 -28.84 2.90 -40.69
CA ASN A 392 -28.89 3.57 -39.39
C ASN A 392 -29.45 5.01 -39.44
N PHE A 393 -29.50 5.64 -40.61
CA PHE A 393 -30.11 6.96 -40.77
C PHE A 393 -31.56 6.81 -41.23
N GLU A 394 -32.47 7.54 -40.57
CA GLU A 394 -33.90 7.53 -40.91
C GLU A 394 -34.32 8.82 -41.62
N TYR A 395 -33.65 9.93 -41.31
CA TYR A 395 -33.89 11.25 -41.87
C TYR A 395 -32.60 11.92 -42.35
N GLU A 396 -32.72 12.84 -43.32
CA GLU A 396 -31.57 13.51 -43.92
C GLU A 396 -30.67 14.24 -42.90
N LYS A 397 -31.24 14.88 -41.87
CA LYS A 397 -30.45 15.61 -40.85
C LYS A 397 -29.81 14.70 -39.80
N ASP A 398 -30.08 13.39 -39.79
CA ASP A 398 -29.44 12.48 -38.84
C ASP A 398 -27.92 12.39 -39.12
N VAL A 399 -27.51 12.50 -40.40
CA VAL A 399 -26.11 12.59 -40.81
C VAL A 399 -25.48 13.89 -40.33
N ASP A 400 -26.19 15.01 -40.48
CA ASP A 400 -25.68 16.33 -40.05
C ASP A 400 -25.53 16.40 -38.53
N LEU A 401 -26.46 15.79 -37.77
CA LEU A 401 -26.36 15.66 -36.31
C LEU A 401 -25.16 14.81 -35.92
N PHE A 402 -24.94 13.66 -36.55
CA PHE A 402 -23.78 12.80 -36.30
C PHE A 402 -22.45 13.51 -36.61
N VAL A 403 -22.39 14.24 -37.72
CA VAL A 403 -21.23 15.08 -38.08
C VAL A 403 -21.02 16.19 -37.05
N LEU A 404 -22.09 16.83 -36.59
CA LEU A 404 -22.02 17.91 -35.59
C LEU A 404 -21.55 17.39 -34.22
N GLU A 405 -22.07 16.25 -33.75
CA GLU A 405 -21.62 15.58 -32.51
C GLU A 405 -20.13 15.22 -32.59
N THR A 406 -19.70 14.70 -33.74
CA THR A 406 -18.29 14.39 -33.99
C THR A 406 -17.42 15.66 -33.96
N LYS A 407 -17.86 16.73 -34.64
CA LYS A 407 -17.16 18.02 -34.65
C LYS A 407 -17.11 18.67 -33.27
N LEU A 408 -18.13 18.50 -32.44
CA LEU A 408 -18.14 18.97 -31.05
C LEU A 408 -17.13 18.20 -30.20
N LEU A 409 -17.11 16.86 -30.28
CA LEU A 409 -16.13 16.02 -29.57
C LEU A 409 -14.68 16.41 -29.94
N LEU A 410 -14.44 16.67 -31.24
CA LEU A 410 -13.16 17.14 -31.74
C LEU A 410 -12.86 18.59 -31.35
N SER A 411 -13.88 19.44 -31.25
CA SER A 411 -13.74 20.81 -30.77
C SER A 411 -13.35 20.81 -29.30
N ASP A 412 -13.97 19.99 -28.45
CA ASP A 412 -13.61 19.87 -27.03
C ASP A 412 -12.13 19.48 -26.88
N LEU A 413 -11.70 18.48 -27.66
CA LEU A 413 -10.31 18.07 -27.77
C LEU A 413 -9.37 19.18 -28.28
N LYS A 414 -9.80 19.95 -29.28
CA LYS A 414 -9.01 21.04 -29.88
C LYS A 414 -8.93 22.28 -29.00
N THR A 415 -9.97 22.57 -28.21
CA THR A 415 -9.97 23.64 -27.20
C THR A 415 -9.16 23.27 -25.97
N THR A 416 -8.94 21.98 -25.75
CA THR A 416 -8.01 21.48 -24.74
C THR A 416 -6.58 21.56 -25.29
N GLU A 417 -5.99 22.76 -25.26
CA GLU A 417 -4.59 22.93 -25.60
C GLU A 417 -3.72 22.27 -24.53
N PHE A 418 -2.99 21.21 -24.89
CA PHE A 418 -2.16 20.47 -23.93
C PHE A 418 -1.14 21.34 -23.19
N GLN A 419 -0.66 22.42 -23.82
CA GLN A 419 0.21 23.42 -23.19
C GLN A 419 -0.52 24.21 -22.10
N ASN A 420 -1.80 24.54 -22.29
CA ASN A 420 -2.60 25.24 -21.29
C ASN A 420 -2.97 24.30 -20.13
N GLU A 421 -3.37 23.05 -20.40
CA GLU A 421 -3.62 22.07 -19.34
C GLU A 421 -2.34 21.77 -18.54
N LYS A 422 -1.20 21.59 -19.24
CA LYS A 422 0.12 21.46 -18.61
C LYS A 422 0.40 22.66 -17.69
N ALA A 423 0.29 23.88 -18.22
CA ALA A 423 0.56 25.11 -17.46
C ALA A 423 -0.38 25.28 -16.27
N GLN A 424 -1.65 24.88 -16.39
CA GLN A 424 -2.59 24.88 -15.27
C GLN A 424 -2.21 23.87 -14.19
N ILE A 425 -1.84 22.65 -14.59
CA ILE A 425 -1.37 21.61 -13.68
C ILE A 425 -0.10 22.07 -12.95
N ASP A 426 0.89 22.57 -13.70
CA ASP A 426 2.14 23.09 -13.13
C ASP A 426 1.85 24.21 -12.16
N LYS A 427 0.99 25.16 -12.53
CA LYS A 427 0.57 26.25 -11.65
C LYS A 427 -0.09 25.75 -10.37
N ILE A 428 -1.00 24.77 -10.44
CA ILE A 428 -1.64 24.19 -9.25
C ILE A 428 -0.59 23.61 -8.30
N VAL A 429 0.37 22.85 -8.84
CA VAL A 429 1.43 22.25 -8.02
C VAL A 429 2.35 23.33 -7.46
N ASP A 430 2.83 24.26 -8.29
CA ASP A 430 3.75 25.33 -7.90
C ASP A 430 3.14 26.28 -6.85
N ASP A 431 1.88 26.71 -7.05
CA ASP A 431 1.13 27.54 -6.09
C ASP A 431 0.91 26.81 -4.75
N ALA A 432 0.95 25.47 -4.74
CA ALA A 432 0.86 24.69 -3.51
C ALA A 432 2.22 24.47 -2.83
N VAL A 433 3.25 24.10 -3.60
CA VAL A 433 4.53 23.63 -3.04
C VAL A 433 5.57 24.72 -2.84
N ASN A 434 5.45 25.89 -3.47
CA ASN A 434 6.41 27.00 -3.31
C ASN A 434 6.52 27.47 -1.85
N SER A 435 7.57 28.24 -1.50
CA SER A 435 7.81 28.69 -0.11
C SER A 435 6.70 29.56 0.48
N ASN A 436 5.86 30.16 -0.37
CA ASN A 436 4.66 30.91 0.02
C ASN A 436 3.37 30.18 -0.42
N GLY A 437 3.49 28.92 -0.84
CA GLY A 437 2.41 28.13 -1.41
C GLY A 437 1.48 27.56 -0.34
N THR A 438 0.24 27.30 -0.72
CA THR A 438 -0.85 26.94 0.22
C THR A 438 -0.55 25.67 1.02
N LEU A 439 -0.03 24.62 0.39
CA LEU A 439 0.35 23.37 1.07
C LEU A 439 1.56 23.59 1.97
N TRP A 440 2.60 24.26 1.47
CA TRP A 440 3.80 24.54 2.27
C TRP A 440 3.49 25.39 3.49
N THR A 441 2.77 26.50 3.33
CA THR A 441 2.46 27.43 4.42
C THR A 441 1.52 26.80 5.44
N SER A 442 0.49 26.06 5.03
CA SER A 442 -0.38 25.34 5.96
C SER A 442 0.37 24.26 6.75
N PHE A 443 1.21 23.48 6.08
CA PHE A 443 2.06 22.47 6.71
C PHE A 443 3.09 23.09 7.66
N ALA A 444 3.79 24.16 7.23
CA ALA A 444 4.80 24.84 8.05
C ALA A 444 4.17 25.50 9.27
N ASN A 445 3.04 26.21 9.11
CA ASN A 445 2.35 26.88 10.22
C ASN A 445 1.84 25.88 11.26
N LYS A 446 1.22 24.76 10.83
CA LYS A 446 0.71 23.73 11.76
C LYS A 446 1.82 23.02 12.56
N ASN A 447 3.07 23.11 12.11
CA ASN A 447 4.24 22.49 12.76
C ASN A 447 5.27 23.50 13.31
N ASN A 448 5.10 24.81 13.12
CA ASN A 448 6.11 25.83 13.46
C ASN A 448 6.32 25.97 14.97
N ASP A 449 5.24 25.94 15.75
CA ASP A 449 5.30 26.02 17.22
C ASP A 449 5.90 24.73 17.85
N LYS A 450 5.94 23.64 17.09
CA LYS A 450 6.46 22.33 17.51
C LYS A 450 7.92 22.10 17.11
N ARG A 451 8.59 23.14 16.57
CA ARG A 451 9.97 23.10 16.04
C ARG A 451 11.02 23.70 16.99
N ASN A 452 10.61 24.56 17.92
CA ASN A 452 11.50 25.50 18.62
C ASN A 452 11.65 25.26 20.14
N SER A 453 11.08 24.18 20.71
CA SER A 453 11.45 23.76 22.06
C SER A 453 12.41 22.57 21.94
N ASP A 454 13.42 22.52 22.80
CA ASP A 454 14.47 21.48 22.79
C ASP A 454 14.26 20.46 23.92
N GLN A 455 13.11 20.47 24.61
CA GLN A 455 12.99 19.84 25.93
C GLN A 455 12.15 18.54 26.00
N ASP A 456 11.37 18.16 24.98
CA ASP A 456 10.53 16.95 25.09
C ASP A 456 10.59 15.98 23.88
N ASN A 457 10.60 14.67 24.18
CA ASN A 457 10.51 13.57 23.18
C ASN A 457 9.26 13.65 22.27
N TYR A 458 8.24 14.41 22.69
CA TYR A 458 7.05 14.79 21.90
C TYR A 458 7.43 15.54 20.62
N GLU A 459 8.50 16.35 20.66
CA GLU A 459 8.96 17.15 19.53
C GLU A 459 9.77 16.35 18.52
N LYS A 460 10.52 15.32 18.95
CA LYS A 460 11.33 14.51 18.03
C LYS A 460 10.46 13.82 16.96
N MET A 461 9.29 13.31 17.32
CA MET A 461 8.40 12.66 16.36
C MET A 461 7.69 13.66 15.43
N TYR A 462 7.22 14.79 15.94
CA TYR A 462 6.71 15.88 15.10
C TYR A 462 7.80 16.45 14.19
N LYS A 463 9.05 16.50 14.66
CA LYS A 463 10.24 16.87 13.89
C LYS A 463 10.56 15.84 12.83
N ASP A 464 10.45 14.53 13.10
CA ASP A 464 10.65 13.46 12.12
C ASP A 464 9.54 13.48 11.04
N PHE A 465 8.27 13.63 11.43
CA PHE A 465 7.14 13.85 10.53
C PHE A 465 7.35 15.12 9.69
N TYR A 466 7.67 16.24 10.35
CA TYR A 466 7.91 17.53 9.71
C TYR A 466 9.05 17.44 8.70
N ASN A 467 10.19 16.89 9.10
CA ASN A 467 11.37 16.73 8.24
C ASN A 467 11.04 15.84 7.05
N TYR A 468 10.43 14.68 7.26
CA TYR A 468 10.07 13.75 6.19
C TYR A 468 9.16 14.43 5.14
N TYR A 469 8.05 15.03 5.57
CA TYR A 469 7.11 15.66 4.66
C TYR A 469 7.62 16.98 4.08
N ARG A 470 8.46 17.73 4.80
CA ARG A 470 9.20 18.87 4.25
C ARG A 470 10.07 18.45 3.07
N PHE A 471 10.85 17.38 3.22
CA PHE A 471 11.67 16.86 2.12
C PHE A 471 10.80 16.41 0.94
N LYS A 472 9.67 15.74 1.19
CA LYS A 472 8.74 15.35 0.12
C LYS A 472 8.09 16.53 -0.60
N ILE A 473 7.72 17.60 0.11
CA ILE A 473 7.21 18.84 -0.51
C ILE A 473 8.31 19.52 -1.36
N ILE A 474 9.55 19.52 -0.89
CA ILE A 474 10.69 20.06 -1.65
C ILE A 474 11.00 19.20 -2.89
N GLU A 475 10.96 17.87 -2.76
CA GLU A 475 11.16 16.92 -3.86
C GLU A 475 10.17 17.17 -5.01
N LEU A 476 8.90 17.45 -4.71
CA LEU A 476 7.89 17.83 -5.71
C LEU A 476 8.28 19.06 -6.54
N ARG A 477 9.13 19.97 -6.03
CA ARG A 477 9.64 21.13 -6.79
C ARG A 477 10.67 20.74 -7.85
N THR A 478 11.38 19.63 -7.61
CA THR A 478 12.51 19.17 -8.45
C THR A 478 12.11 18.10 -9.46
N ILE A 479 10.90 17.55 -9.39
CA ILE A 479 10.41 16.56 -10.36
C ILE A 479 10.34 17.19 -11.76
N PRO A 480 10.87 16.52 -12.80
CA PRO A 480 10.73 16.96 -14.18
C PRO A 480 9.27 17.23 -14.54
N HIS A 481 9.03 18.31 -15.30
CA HIS A 481 7.71 18.72 -15.78
C HIS A 481 7.86 19.42 -17.15
N SER A 482 8.79 18.95 -17.98
CA SER A 482 9.10 19.53 -19.29
C SER A 482 7.98 19.30 -20.31
N ASN A 483 7.22 18.22 -20.14
CA ASN A 483 6.08 17.85 -20.98
C ASN A 483 4.83 17.59 -20.13
N PHE A 484 3.70 17.35 -20.79
CA PHE A 484 2.41 17.16 -20.13
C PHE A 484 2.41 15.91 -19.23
N GLN A 485 2.98 14.79 -19.67
CA GLN A 485 3.00 13.52 -18.95
C GLN A 485 3.75 13.66 -17.63
N GLU A 486 4.93 14.27 -17.69
CA GLU A 486 5.74 14.60 -16.52
C GLU A 486 4.99 15.52 -15.54
N SER A 487 4.31 16.55 -16.07
CA SER A 487 3.51 17.49 -15.25
C SER A 487 2.31 16.79 -14.59
N PHE A 488 1.63 15.91 -15.32
CA PHE A 488 0.51 15.13 -14.79
C PHE A 488 0.96 14.08 -13.77
N ALA A 489 2.10 13.42 -13.99
CA ALA A 489 2.71 12.52 -13.01
C ALA A 489 3.07 13.28 -11.73
N ARG A 490 3.72 14.44 -11.84
CA ARG A 490 4.00 15.35 -10.72
C ARG A 490 2.74 15.74 -9.96
N TYR A 491 1.64 16.01 -10.66
CA TYR A 491 0.34 16.30 -10.04
C TYR A 491 -0.26 15.10 -9.29
N VAL A 492 -0.17 13.88 -9.83
CA VAL A 492 -0.60 12.67 -9.12
C VAL A 492 0.21 12.46 -7.84
N GLN A 493 1.52 12.71 -7.88
CA GLN A 493 2.38 12.65 -6.70
C GLN A 493 2.00 13.73 -5.67
N TYR A 494 1.70 14.95 -6.13
CA TYR A 494 1.18 16.03 -5.28
C TYR A 494 -0.12 15.63 -4.58
N LEU A 495 -1.12 15.11 -5.30
CA LEU A 495 -2.38 14.64 -4.71
C LEU A 495 -2.15 13.53 -3.67
N THR A 496 -1.23 12.61 -3.96
CA THR A 496 -0.87 11.53 -3.04
C THR A 496 -0.25 12.09 -1.76
N LEU A 497 0.65 13.07 -1.89
CA LEU A 497 1.31 13.71 -0.75
C LEU A 497 0.34 14.49 0.14
N VAL A 498 -0.58 15.24 -0.48
CA VAL A 498 -1.64 15.97 0.24
C VAL A 498 -2.50 14.99 1.06
N ASN A 499 -2.90 13.88 0.45
CA ASN A 499 -3.67 12.86 1.16
C ASN A 499 -2.87 12.19 2.29
N GLU A 500 -1.57 11.92 2.08
CA GLU A 500 -0.71 11.36 3.14
C GLU A 500 -0.64 12.29 4.36
N ILE A 501 -0.43 13.59 4.15
CA ILE A 501 -0.38 14.60 5.22
C ILE A 501 -1.73 14.70 5.93
N ASN A 502 -2.85 14.72 5.18
CA ASN A 502 -4.19 14.81 5.75
C ASN A 502 -4.55 13.57 6.60
N HIS A 503 -4.29 12.37 6.08
CA HIS A 503 -4.51 11.12 6.83
C HIS A 503 -3.63 11.04 8.08
N ALA A 504 -2.38 11.52 7.99
CA ALA A 504 -1.50 11.59 9.16
C ALA A 504 -2.08 12.48 10.25
N TYR A 505 -2.52 13.70 9.90
CA TYR A 505 -3.13 14.59 10.88
C TYR A 505 -4.40 14.00 11.50
N LYS A 506 -5.29 13.40 10.72
CA LYS A 506 -6.50 12.78 11.27
C LYS A 506 -6.20 11.66 12.27
N LEU A 507 -5.14 10.89 12.05
CA LEU A 507 -4.73 9.82 12.97
C LEU A 507 -3.99 10.34 14.19
N MET A 508 -3.10 11.31 14.03
CA MET A 508 -2.40 11.95 15.15
C MET A 508 -3.38 12.72 16.04
N ASP A 509 -4.41 13.33 15.44
CA ASP A 509 -5.45 14.09 16.13
C ASP A 509 -6.66 13.19 16.52
N LEU A 510 -6.60 11.87 16.31
CA LEU A 510 -7.77 10.96 16.41
C LEU A 510 -8.51 11.07 17.74
N ASN A 511 -7.81 10.98 18.87
CA ASN A 511 -8.45 11.04 20.18
C ASN A 511 -9.09 12.41 20.46
N MET A 512 -8.45 13.50 20.01
CA MET A 512 -9.04 14.84 20.07
C MET A 512 -10.30 14.93 19.21
N LEU A 513 -10.26 14.40 17.98
CA LEU A 513 -11.40 14.40 17.06
C LEU A 513 -12.57 13.53 17.58
N LEU A 514 -12.27 12.47 18.33
CA LEU A 514 -13.27 11.63 19.01
C LEU A 514 -13.80 12.25 20.31
N GLY A 515 -13.23 13.36 20.79
CA GLY A 515 -13.60 13.97 22.07
C GLY A 515 -13.19 13.14 23.29
N VAL A 516 -12.14 12.34 23.15
CA VAL A 516 -11.64 11.43 24.21
C VAL A 516 -10.49 12.10 24.94
N ASP A 517 -10.63 12.29 26.25
CA ASP A 517 -9.49 12.64 27.09
C ASP A 517 -8.62 11.40 27.31
N ILE A 518 -7.42 11.42 26.73
CA ILE A 518 -6.47 10.32 26.84
C ILE A 518 -5.99 10.08 28.27
N ASN A 519 -6.13 11.08 29.16
CA ASN A 519 -5.74 10.93 30.57
C ASN A 519 -6.88 10.36 31.43
N ASP A 520 -8.06 10.13 30.87
CA ASP A 520 -9.17 9.49 31.59
C ASP A 520 -8.79 8.06 31.99
N ASN A 521 -9.07 7.71 33.24
CA ASN A 521 -8.68 6.43 33.82
C ASN A 521 -9.43 5.27 33.17
N GLU A 522 -10.68 5.47 32.74
CA GLU A 522 -11.45 4.45 32.02
C GLU A 522 -10.84 4.16 30.66
N PHE A 523 -10.52 5.20 29.88
CA PHE A 523 -9.84 5.06 28.59
C PHE A 523 -8.46 4.40 28.73
N LYS A 524 -7.67 4.84 29.71
CA LYS A 524 -6.35 4.27 30.00
C LYS A 524 -6.43 2.81 30.43
N THR A 525 -7.39 2.45 31.27
CA THR A 525 -7.63 1.06 31.71
C THR A 525 -8.07 0.17 30.55
N LEU A 526 -8.96 0.68 29.69
CA LEU A 526 -9.46 -0.04 28.53
C LEU A 526 -8.36 -0.29 27.50
N THR A 527 -7.60 0.74 27.14
CA THR A 527 -6.64 0.65 26.04
C THR A 527 -5.28 0.15 26.48
N LYS A 528 -4.86 0.45 27.72
CA LYS A 528 -3.49 0.23 28.23
C LYS A 528 -2.42 0.90 27.35
N TYR A 529 -2.75 2.05 26.76
CA TYR A 529 -1.91 2.72 25.77
C TYR A 529 -0.58 3.23 26.32
N ASP A 530 -0.40 3.38 27.64
CA ASP A 530 0.86 3.82 28.25
C ASP A 530 1.44 2.78 29.23
N SER A 531 1.04 1.51 29.08
CA SER A 531 1.42 0.39 29.94
C SER A 531 2.93 0.19 30.02
N THR A 532 3.49 0.31 31.22
CA THR A 532 4.93 0.15 31.47
C THR A 532 5.26 -0.94 32.47
N ASP A 533 4.31 -1.82 32.79
CA ASP A 533 4.39 -2.82 33.86
C ASP A 533 5.68 -3.67 33.79
N ASP A 534 6.05 -4.18 32.61
CA ASP A 534 7.30 -4.95 32.44
C ASP A 534 8.57 -4.11 32.70
N ILE A 535 8.53 -2.80 32.42
CA ILE A 535 9.65 -1.88 32.70
C ILE A 535 9.69 -1.59 34.21
N ASP A 536 8.54 -1.40 34.83
CA ASP A 536 8.43 -1.15 36.27
C ASP A 536 8.91 -2.37 37.07
N LEU A 537 8.54 -3.58 36.66
CA LEU A 537 9.04 -4.83 37.24
C LEU A 537 10.56 -4.96 37.08
N LYS A 538 11.12 -4.59 35.92
CA LYS A 538 12.58 -4.57 35.72
C LYS A 538 13.28 -3.54 36.59
N ILE A 539 12.70 -2.35 36.76
CA ILE A 539 13.21 -1.32 37.68
C ILE A 539 13.20 -1.85 39.11
N GLU A 540 12.11 -2.49 39.54
CA GLU A 540 11.97 -3.09 40.87
C GLU A 540 13.00 -4.20 41.09
N GLN A 541 13.20 -5.09 40.12
CA GLN A 541 14.24 -6.12 40.17
C GLN A 541 15.65 -5.54 40.34
N GLN A 542 15.99 -4.48 39.60
CA GLN A 542 17.28 -3.79 39.77
C GLN A 542 17.38 -3.08 41.12
N GLN A 543 16.29 -2.48 41.61
CA GLN A 543 16.26 -1.82 42.91
C GLN A 543 16.45 -2.81 44.05
N ASN A 544 15.81 -3.98 43.96
CA ASN A 544 15.99 -5.08 44.91
C ASN A 544 17.44 -5.59 44.89
N LYS A 545 18.06 -5.69 43.71
CA LYS A 545 19.47 -6.04 43.55
C LYS A 545 20.40 -5.03 44.26
N ILE A 546 20.16 -3.73 44.09
CA ILE A 546 20.90 -2.67 44.79
C ILE A 546 20.74 -2.78 46.31
N ASN A 547 19.52 -3.02 46.81
CA ASN A 547 19.26 -3.13 48.24
C ASN A 547 19.99 -4.32 48.87
N LEU A 548 19.99 -5.49 48.19
CA LEU A 548 20.73 -6.68 48.63
C LEU A 548 22.24 -6.42 48.70
N TYR A 549 22.80 -5.71 47.72
CA TYR A 549 24.22 -5.33 47.72
C TYR A 549 24.58 -4.41 48.90
N LYS A 550 23.74 -3.39 49.17
CA LYS A 550 23.95 -2.48 50.32
C LYS A 550 23.87 -3.22 51.65
N GLN A 551 22.92 -4.15 51.79
CA GLN A 551 22.78 -4.97 52.99
C GLN A 551 24.03 -5.83 53.24
N ALA A 552 24.56 -6.50 52.20
CA ALA A 552 25.79 -7.30 52.32
C ALA A 552 27.00 -6.46 52.79
N LEU A 553 27.13 -5.22 52.31
CA LEU A 553 28.19 -4.30 52.75
C LEU A 553 28.04 -3.90 54.22
N SER A 554 26.85 -3.47 54.63
CA SER A 554 26.59 -3.06 56.03
C SER A 554 26.85 -4.22 56.99
N THR A 555 26.37 -5.43 56.68
CA THR A 555 26.60 -6.62 57.52
C THR A 555 28.09 -6.95 57.67
N LYS A 556 28.88 -6.92 56.58
CA LYS A 556 30.33 -7.15 56.65
C LYS A 556 31.05 -6.07 57.45
N TRP A 557 30.62 -4.81 57.32
CA TRP A 557 31.21 -3.68 58.03
C TRP A 557 31.01 -3.82 59.54
N GLU A 558 29.78 -4.09 59.97
CA GLU A 558 29.43 -4.32 61.36
C GLU A 558 30.25 -5.45 61.99
N LEU A 559 30.44 -6.56 61.26
CA LEU A 559 31.21 -7.70 61.74
C LEU A 559 32.70 -7.38 61.90
N ILE A 560 33.29 -6.62 60.98
CA ILE A 560 34.69 -6.17 61.12
C ILE A 560 34.83 -5.18 62.28
N GLN A 561 33.90 -4.24 62.44
CA GLN A 561 33.93 -3.30 63.57
C GLN A 561 33.82 -4.01 64.92
N ASN A 562 33.06 -5.11 64.98
CA ASN A 562 32.97 -5.95 66.17
C ASN A 562 34.31 -6.60 66.56
N LEU A 563 35.24 -6.80 65.61
CA LEU A 563 36.60 -7.28 65.84
C LEU A 563 37.57 -6.17 66.29
N LEU A 564 37.24 -4.90 66.05
CA LEU A 564 38.05 -3.72 66.38
C LEU A 564 37.66 -3.03 67.69
N GLN A 565 36.90 -3.70 68.56
CA GLN A 565 36.47 -3.14 69.83
C GLN A 565 37.65 -2.60 70.67
N GLU A 566 37.45 -1.42 71.27
CA GLU A 566 38.46 -0.83 72.13
C GLU A 566 38.71 -1.68 73.38
N TYR A 567 40.00 -1.90 73.66
CA TYR A 567 40.46 -2.53 74.90
C TYR A 567 40.99 -1.44 75.83
N THR A 568 40.39 -1.31 77.02
CA THR A 568 40.62 -0.18 77.95
C THR A 568 41.09 -0.61 79.35
N SER A 569 41.43 -1.89 79.57
CA SER A 569 41.75 -2.43 80.91
C SER A 569 43.22 -2.86 81.07
N SER A 570 43.68 -2.97 82.32
CA SER A 570 45.10 -3.21 82.68
C SER A 570 45.31 -4.44 83.56
N ASP A 571 44.38 -5.41 83.57
CA ASP A 571 44.54 -6.66 84.33
C ASP A 571 44.41 -7.92 83.45
N LYS A 572 44.98 -9.02 83.94
CA LYS A 572 45.08 -10.30 83.22
C LYS A 572 43.70 -10.93 82.94
N GLN A 573 42.74 -10.79 83.86
CA GLN A 573 41.41 -11.40 83.72
C GLN A 573 40.61 -10.74 82.58
N ASN A 574 40.74 -9.42 82.46
CA ASN A 574 40.12 -8.63 81.41
C ASN A 574 40.79 -8.86 80.05
N ALA A 575 42.12 -9.01 80.00
CA ALA A 575 42.83 -9.40 78.78
C ALA A 575 42.37 -10.77 78.24
N LEU A 576 42.25 -11.77 79.12
CA LEU A 576 41.73 -13.10 78.77
C LEU A 576 40.28 -13.06 78.30
N SER A 577 39.44 -12.24 78.94
CA SER A 577 38.04 -12.05 78.56
C SER A 577 37.91 -11.39 77.18
N TYR A 578 38.76 -10.40 76.88
CA TYR A 578 38.83 -9.76 75.57
C TYR A 578 39.24 -10.75 74.47
N ILE A 579 40.32 -11.51 74.67
CA ILE A 579 40.79 -12.53 73.71
C ILE A 579 39.70 -13.58 73.44
N ASN A 580 39.02 -14.06 74.48
CA ASN A 580 37.91 -15.00 74.33
C ASN A 580 36.73 -14.41 73.56
N SER A 581 36.39 -13.15 73.83
CA SER A 581 35.34 -12.41 73.12
C SER A 581 35.67 -12.25 71.63
N ILE A 582 36.88 -11.79 71.30
CA ILE A 582 37.32 -11.63 69.90
C ILE A 582 37.35 -12.98 69.19
N ASN A 583 37.81 -14.05 69.84
CA ASN A 583 37.79 -15.40 69.25
C ASN A 583 36.37 -15.88 68.90
N LEU A 584 35.39 -15.62 69.78
CA LEU A 584 33.99 -15.95 69.50
C LEU A 584 33.46 -15.14 68.30
N LYS A 585 33.69 -13.82 68.29
CA LYS A 585 33.28 -12.96 67.20
C LYS A 585 33.95 -13.31 65.86
N ALA A 586 35.22 -13.70 65.89
CA ALA A 586 35.95 -14.18 64.72
C ALA A 586 35.32 -15.46 64.14
N ASN A 587 34.92 -16.39 65.02
CA ASN A 587 34.22 -17.61 64.63
C ASN A 587 32.83 -17.33 64.06
N ASP A 588 32.08 -16.42 64.68
CA ASP A 588 30.74 -16.03 64.22
C ASP A 588 30.81 -15.37 62.85
N PHE A 589 31.78 -14.48 62.64
CA PHE A 589 32.02 -13.86 61.34
C PHE A 589 32.40 -14.91 60.29
N LYS A 590 33.30 -15.85 60.62
CA LYS A 590 33.66 -16.97 59.74
C LYS A 590 32.45 -17.78 59.31
N ASN A 591 31.63 -18.22 60.26
CA ASN A 591 30.47 -19.06 59.95
C ASN A 591 29.43 -18.33 59.11
N LEU A 592 29.12 -17.07 59.43
CA LEU A 592 28.17 -16.28 58.66
C LEU A 592 28.63 -16.08 57.21
N LEU A 593 29.92 -15.76 57.02
CA LEU A 593 30.49 -15.51 55.71
C LEU A 593 30.54 -16.79 54.86
N PHE A 594 30.83 -17.94 55.49
CA PHE A 594 30.83 -19.24 54.80
C PHE A 594 29.42 -19.67 54.37
N VAL A 595 28.40 -19.47 55.21
CA VAL A 595 26.99 -19.75 54.86
C VAL A 595 26.51 -18.87 53.71
N ASN A 596 26.85 -17.58 53.73
CA ASN A 596 26.43 -16.66 52.67
C ASN A 596 27.17 -16.89 51.33
N PHE A 597 28.31 -17.56 51.35
CA PHE A 597 29.11 -17.94 50.17
C PHE A 597 29.00 -19.43 49.82
N ASP A 598 27.99 -20.12 50.32
CA ASP A 598 27.65 -21.46 49.85
C ASP A 598 26.88 -21.38 48.52
N GLU A 599 26.71 -22.49 47.80
CA GLU A 599 26.02 -22.52 46.49
C GLU A 599 24.64 -21.83 46.53
N ASN A 600 23.91 -22.01 47.63
CA ASN A 600 22.59 -21.42 47.88
C ASN A 600 22.65 -20.15 48.76
N GLY A 601 23.85 -19.68 49.10
CA GLY A 601 24.07 -18.53 49.95
C GLY A 601 23.69 -17.22 49.26
N GLN A 602 23.15 -16.28 50.04
CA GLN A 602 22.62 -15.01 49.50
C GLN A 602 23.68 -14.17 48.80
N TRP A 603 24.97 -14.33 49.16
CA TRP A 603 26.06 -13.51 48.63
C TRP A 603 26.91 -14.20 47.58
N ASN A 604 26.69 -15.50 47.33
CA ASN A 604 27.49 -16.28 46.39
C ASN A 604 27.47 -15.66 44.98
N SER A 605 26.28 -15.30 44.50
CA SER A 605 26.12 -14.66 43.18
C SER A 605 26.66 -13.23 43.07
N PHE A 606 27.19 -12.64 44.15
CA PHE A 606 27.67 -11.25 44.16
C PHE A 606 29.15 -11.13 43.84
N TYR A 607 29.91 -12.24 43.94
CA TYR A 607 31.36 -12.25 43.85
C TYR A 607 31.82 -13.33 42.88
N SER A 608 32.99 -13.14 42.29
CA SER A 608 33.66 -14.22 41.57
C SER A 608 34.11 -15.32 42.53
N ASP A 609 34.24 -16.54 42.02
CA ASP A 609 34.71 -17.69 42.79
C ASP A 609 36.07 -17.41 43.45
N ASP A 610 36.98 -16.74 42.74
CA ASP A 610 38.30 -16.36 43.25
C ASP A 610 38.20 -15.38 44.43
N ALA A 611 37.31 -14.38 44.35
CA ALA A 611 37.07 -13.43 45.44
C ALA A 611 36.46 -14.13 46.67
N ILE A 612 35.57 -15.10 46.46
CA ILE A 612 34.99 -15.93 47.53
C ILE A 612 36.07 -16.76 48.22
N ILE A 613 36.94 -17.42 47.43
CA ILE A 613 38.05 -18.24 47.95
C ILE A 613 39.02 -17.37 48.76
N GLN A 614 39.36 -16.19 48.24
CA GLN A 614 40.24 -15.25 48.94
C GLN A 614 39.63 -14.80 50.27
N MET A 615 38.36 -14.39 50.30
CA MET A 615 37.66 -14.00 51.52
C MET A 615 37.60 -15.12 52.56
N LYS A 616 37.31 -16.36 52.11
CA LYS A 616 37.29 -17.54 52.99
C LYS A 616 38.67 -17.82 53.58
N THR A 617 39.73 -17.66 52.79
CA THR A 617 41.12 -17.90 53.21
C THR A 617 41.58 -16.88 54.23
N GLU A 618 41.41 -15.59 53.95
CA GLU A 618 41.84 -14.49 54.83
C GLU A 618 41.16 -14.51 56.20
N LEU A 619 39.85 -14.82 56.22
CA LEU A 619 39.09 -14.92 57.46
C LEU A 619 39.45 -16.19 58.25
N ASN A 620 39.76 -17.29 57.56
CA ASN A 620 40.30 -18.49 58.20
C ASN A 620 41.65 -18.21 58.84
N GLU A 621 42.56 -17.55 58.15
CA GLU A 621 43.88 -17.20 58.70
C GLU A 621 43.77 -16.28 59.92
N TYR A 622 42.84 -15.31 59.89
CA TYR A 622 42.57 -14.45 61.03
C TYR A 622 42.01 -15.26 62.21
N PHE A 623 41.01 -16.11 61.97
CA PHE A 623 40.43 -16.97 63.01
C PHE A 623 41.46 -17.91 63.63
N ASP A 624 42.27 -18.58 62.80
CA ASP A 624 43.29 -19.51 63.26
C ASP A 624 44.36 -18.79 64.09
N PHE A 625 44.74 -17.56 63.70
CA PHE A 625 45.63 -16.70 64.46
C PHE A 625 45.08 -16.36 65.85
N VAL A 626 43.83 -15.90 65.94
CA VAL A 626 43.18 -15.56 67.22
C VAL A 626 43.00 -16.81 68.09
N ASN A 627 42.66 -17.95 67.48
CA ASN A 627 42.47 -19.21 68.19
C ASN A 627 43.79 -19.76 68.77
N GLN A 628 44.91 -19.63 68.05
CA GLN A 628 46.24 -19.97 68.57
C GLN A 628 46.62 -19.11 69.78
N ILE A 629 46.34 -17.81 69.73
CA ILE A 629 46.53 -16.91 70.87
C ILE A 629 45.68 -17.37 72.05
N LYS A 630 44.39 -17.64 71.82
CA LYS A 630 43.47 -18.12 72.86
C LYS A 630 43.99 -19.39 73.55
N LEU A 631 44.41 -20.40 72.79
CA LEU A 631 44.90 -21.68 73.31
C LEU A 631 46.12 -21.54 74.23
N THR A 632 46.90 -20.49 74.06
CA THR A 632 48.11 -20.22 74.85
C THR A 632 47.94 -19.11 75.89
N SER A 633 46.79 -18.45 75.93
CA SER A 633 46.58 -17.22 76.70
C SER A 633 46.56 -17.42 78.22
N GLU A 634 46.00 -18.53 78.72
CA GLU A 634 45.84 -18.77 80.16
C GLU A 634 47.19 -18.82 80.91
N THR A 635 48.24 -19.28 80.24
CA THR A 635 49.59 -19.46 80.79
C THR A 635 50.49 -18.22 80.62
N LYS A 636 50.09 -17.22 79.83
CA LYS A 636 50.87 -16.00 79.57
C LYS A 636 50.71 -14.95 80.67
N GLU A 637 51.75 -14.13 80.87
CA GLU A 637 51.69 -12.95 81.74
C GLU A 637 51.02 -11.76 81.04
N LEU A 638 50.59 -10.75 81.81
CA LEU A 638 49.84 -9.60 81.31
C LEU A 638 50.54 -8.86 80.16
N ASN A 639 51.86 -8.66 80.23
CA ASN A 639 52.60 -7.97 79.16
C ASN A 639 52.53 -8.76 77.84
N ALA A 640 52.73 -10.08 77.89
CA ALA A 640 52.62 -10.93 76.70
C ALA A 640 51.18 -11.01 76.16
N LEU A 641 50.17 -10.93 77.04
CA LEU A 641 48.76 -10.85 76.63
C LEU A 641 48.42 -9.49 75.98
N ASN A 642 49.00 -8.39 76.46
CA ASN A 642 48.83 -7.08 75.84
C ASN A 642 49.48 -7.03 74.46
N ASP A 643 50.66 -7.65 74.29
CA ASP A 643 51.31 -7.81 72.98
C ASP A 643 50.44 -8.64 72.02
N ASP A 644 49.86 -9.75 72.50
CA ASP A 644 48.91 -10.55 71.72
C ASP A 644 47.65 -9.76 71.33
N ILE A 645 47.10 -8.95 72.24
CA ILE A 645 45.94 -8.08 71.97
C ILE A 645 46.28 -7.03 70.91
N GLU A 646 47.46 -6.43 70.97
CA GLU A 646 47.92 -5.48 69.96
C GLU A 646 48.09 -6.16 68.59
N ASN A 647 48.66 -7.37 68.57
CA ASN A 647 48.76 -8.15 67.34
C ASN A 647 47.38 -8.54 66.78
N ILE A 648 46.41 -8.87 67.64
CA ILE A 648 45.00 -9.11 67.24
C ILE A 648 44.42 -7.84 66.62
N LYS A 649 44.63 -6.66 67.22
CA LYS A 649 44.15 -5.39 66.66
C LYS A 649 44.79 -5.10 65.30
N ILE A 650 46.10 -5.29 65.17
CA ILE A 650 46.83 -5.14 63.90
C ILE A 650 46.26 -6.07 62.83
N LYS A 651 46.09 -7.37 63.13
CA LYS A 651 45.50 -8.35 62.20
C LYS A 651 44.04 -8.03 61.86
N SER A 652 43.27 -7.51 62.81
CA SER A 652 41.87 -7.09 62.58
C SER A 652 41.80 -5.87 61.66
N GLN A 653 42.73 -4.92 61.84
CA GLN A 653 42.86 -3.75 60.98
C GLN A 653 43.33 -4.14 59.58
N GLN A 654 44.26 -5.10 59.45
CA GLN A 654 44.65 -5.68 58.16
C GLN A 654 43.45 -6.34 57.46
N LEU A 655 42.63 -7.09 58.19
CA LEU A 655 41.41 -7.70 57.66
C LEU A 655 40.40 -6.63 57.20
N LYS A 656 40.22 -5.55 57.97
CA LYS A 656 39.43 -4.38 57.58
C LYS A 656 39.93 -3.76 56.28
N THR A 657 41.23 -3.48 56.19
CA THR A 657 41.85 -2.90 54.99
C THR A 657 41.68 -3.81 53.78
N LYS A 658 41.80 -5.13 53.92
CA LYS A 658 41.59 -6.08 52.81
C LYS A 658 40.14 -6.12 52.31
N PHE A 659 39.16 -5.98 53.21
CA PHE A 659 37.74 -6.04 52.84
C PHE A 659 37.19 -4.69 52.37
N PHE A 660 37.66 -3.57 52.91
CA PHE A 660 37.06 -2.23 52.73
C PHE A 660 38.05 -1.12 52.32
N GLY A 661 39.34 -1.38 52.23
CA GLY A 661 40.36 -0.37 51.91
C GLY A 661 40.81 0.50 53.08
N ASN A 662 41.69 1.47 52.79
CA ASN A 662 42.33 2.36 53.77
C ASN A 662 41.53 3.65 54.08
N LYS A 663 40.28 3.80 53.63
CA LYS A 663 39.49 5.00 53.94
C LYS A 663 39.21 5.09 55.44
N THR A 664 39.67 6.18 56.05
CA THR A 664 39.68 6.42 57.50
C THR A 664 38.34 6.87 58.08
N THR A 665 37.30 7.06 57.25
CA THR A 665 35.99 7.52 57.68
C THR A 665 34.88 6.71 57.01
N LEU A 666 34.38 5.73 57.74
CA LEU A 666 33.14 5.00 57.47
C LEU A 666 32.30 5.00 58.77
N ASP A 667 32.26 6.16 59.44
CA ASP A 667 31.68 6.26 60.78
C ASP A 667 30.16 6.40 60.75
N ASN A 668 29.52 6.54 59.57
CA ASN A 668 28.07 6.60 59.42
C ASN A 668 27.57 5.79 58.20
N GLU A 669 26.49 5.02 58.38
CA GLU A 669 25.78 4.30 57.29
C GLU A 669 25.28 5.22 56.16
N GLN A 670 25.18 6.54 56.42
CA GLN A 670 24.71 7.53 55.45
C GLN A 670 25.78 8.02 54.46
N ASP A 671 27.06 7.82 54.75
CA ASP A 671 28.18 8.30 53.91
C ASP A 671 28.72 7.23 52.94
N LEU A 672 27.94 6.19 52.65
CA LEU A 672 28.20 5.26 51.53
C LEU A 672 27.98 5.92 50.15
N GLU A 673 28.09 7.24 50.05
CA GLU A 673 28.33 7.91 48.76
C GLU A 673 29.81 7.72 48.40
N PHE A 674 30.06 6.86 47.43
CA PHE A 674 31.37 6.48 46.91
C PHE A 674 32.10 7.62 46.15
N ASN A 675 32.07 8.84 46.66
CA ASN A 675 32.58 10.03 46.00
C ASN A 675 34.00 10.37 46.43
N SER A 676 34.94 9.53 45.99
CA SER A 676 36.25 9.94 45.47
C SER A 676 36.99 8.67 45.04
N GLN A 677 36.97 8.38 43.74
CA GLN A 677 37.89 7.40 43.15
C GLN A 677 39.22 8.11 42.89
N THR A 678 40.31 7.54 43.41
CA THR A 678 41.66 8.02 43.12
C THR A 678 41.95 7.86 41.62
N LEU A 679 42.94 8.57 41.08
CA LEU A 679 43.33 8.45 39.67
C LEU A 679 43.73 7.01 39.32
N PHE A 680 44.35 6.29 40.26
CA PHE A 680 44.65 4.86 40.10
C PHE A 680 43.37 4.01 40.05
N ASP A 681 42.36 4.28 40.90
CA ASP A 681 41.09 3.55 40.87
C ASP A 681 40.33 3.75 39.57
N GLN A 682 40.30 4.99 39.07
CA GLN A 682 39.67 5.30 37.78
C GLN A 682 40.36 4.59 36.63
N PHE A 683 41.69 4.46 36.69
CA PHE A 683 42.46 3.72 35.69
C PHE A 683 42.24 2.21 35.79
N PHE A 684 42.26 1.66 37.01
CA PHE A 684 42.03 0.24 37.27
C PHE A 684 40.62 -0.23 36.87
N ASP A 685 39.58 0.54 37.22
CA ASP A 685 38.20 0.19 36.87
C ASP A 685 37.99 0.21 35.34
N ASN A 686 38.67 1.10 34.62
CA ASN A 686 38.62 1.11 33.16
C ASN A 686 39.34 -0.11 32.54
N LEU A 687 40.47 -0.53 33.10
CA LEU A 687 41.13 -1.78 32.69
C LEU A 687 40.21 -3.00 32.88
N GLU A 688 39.52 -3.10 34.01
CA GLU A 688 38.58 -4.19 34.29
C GLU A 688 37.35 -4.15 33.35
N ASN A 689 36.78 -2.96 33.13
CA ASN A 689 35.63 -2.78 32.22
C ASN A 689 35.96 -3.13 30.76
N GLU A 690 37.21 -2.91 30.34
CA GLU A 690 37.68 -3.28 29.00
C GLU A 690 38.17 -4.74 28.91
N GLY A 691 38.09 -5.49 30.01
CA GLY A 691 38.38 -6.93 30.05
C GLY A 691 39.86 -7.28 30.09
N TYR A 692 40.72 -6.37 30.58
CA TYR A 692 42.14 -6.65 30.77
C TYR A 692 42.38 -7.49 32.03
N ASP A 693 43.40 -8.37 31.96
CA ASP A 693 43.85 -9.15 33.13
C ASP A 693 44.43 -8.21 34.20
N THR A 694 43.94 -8.32 35.44
CA THR A 694 44.34 -7.49 36.58
C THR A 694 45.58 -8.02 37.32
N PHE A 695 46.31 -8.94 36.69
CA PHE A 695 47.51 -9.59 37.23
C PHE A 695 48.47 -9.99 36.09
N GLY A 696 49.75 -10.14 36.42
CA GLY A 696 50.79 -10.56 35.47
C GLY A 696 51.68 -9.42 34.96
N GLU A 697 52.59 -9.75 34.03
CA GLU A 697 53.63 -8.83 33.55
C GLU A 697 53.04 -7.61 32.81
N THR A 698 51.99 -7.82 32.02
CA THR A 698 51.28 -6.77 31.27
C THR A 698 50.62 -5.76 32.21
N TYR A 699 49.86 -6.25 33.21
CA TYR A 699 49.27 -5.41 34.26
C TYR A 699 50.35 -4.60 35.00
N ASN A 700 51.45 -5.26 35.40
CA ASN A 700 52.55 -4.58 36.09
C ASN A 700 53.17 -3.45 35.26
N LYS A 701 53.33 -3.64 33.94
CA LYS A 701 53.81 -2.60 33.02
C LYS A 701 52.84 -1.43 32.93
N GLN A 702 51.54 -1.71 32.79
CA GLN A 702 50.48 -0.69 32.69
C GLN A 702 50.42 0.23 33.91
N ILE A 703 50.60 -0.31 35.12
CA ILE A 703 50.56 0.47 36.35
C ILE A 703 51.94 1.02 36.80
N GLN A 704 53.02 0.72 36.06
CA GLN A 704 54.39 1.04 36.50
C GLN A 704 54.63 2.55 36.60
N LEU A 705 54.00 3.38 35.76
CA LEU A 705 54.11 4.83 35.86
C LEU A 705 53.62 5.35 37.22
N PHE A 706 52.51 4.81 37.72
CA PHE A 706 51.96 5.20 39.03
C PHE A 706 52.92 4.81 40.16
N LYS A 707 53.55 3.63 40.07
CA LYS A 707 54.55 3.16 41.04
C LYS A 707 55.82 4.01 41.03
N ASP A 708 56.33 4.33 39.85
CA ASP A 708 57.54 5.16 39.68
C ASP A 708 57.32 6.57 40.22
N VAL A 709 56.16 7.16 39.91
CA VAL A 709 55.74 8.47 40.40
C VAL A 709 55.57 8.46 41.93
N ALA A 710 54.90 7.43 42.48
CA ALA A 710 54.75 7.27 43.93
C ALA A 710 56.10 7.10 44.64
N ASN A 711 57.06 6.40 44.05
CA ASN A 711 58.40 6.22 44.60
C ASN A 711 59.20 7.52 44.65
N ILE A 712 59.21 8.32 43.57
CA ILE A 712 59.82 9.66 43.59
C ILE A 712 59.23 10.50 44.74
N PHE A 713 57.90 10.44 44.88
CA PHE A 713 57.22 11.20 45.92
C PHE A 713 57.52 10.65 47.33
N ALA A 714 57.74 9.35 47.51
CA ALA A 714 58.20 8.79 48.77
C ALA A 714 59.63 9.24 49.13
N GLU A 715 60.54 9.32 48.15
CA GLU A 715 61.92 9.80 48.35
C GLU A 715 61.96 11.29 48.71
N THR A 716 61.11 12.14 48.10
CA THR A 716 61.00 13.56 48.50
C THR A 716 60.53 13.77 49.94
N ARG A 717 59.88 12.80 50.60
CA ARG A 717 59.51 12.92 52.03
C ARG A 717 60.72 12.88 52.97
N LYS A 718 61.89 12.46 52.50
CA LYS A 718 63.13 12.31 53.29
C LYS A 718 63.99 13.59 53.39
N LEU A 719 63.48 14.76 52.97
CA LEU A 719 64.19 16.06 52.84
C LEU A 719 64.75 16.71 54.13
N ASN A 720 65.04 15.96 55.19
CA ASN A 720 65.73 16.46 56.40
C ASN A 720 67.23 16.06 56.39
N LEU A 721 67.96 16.43 55.34
CA LEU A 721 69.37 16.06 55.13
C LEU A 721 70.30 17.29 55.24
N ASN A 722 71.62 17.09 55.39
CA ASN A 722 72.58 18.20 55.36
C ASN A 722 72.73 18.77 53.93
N ASP A 723 73.28 19.98 53.77
CA ASP A 723 73.27 20.72 52.48
C ASP A 723 73.84 19.92 51.29
N GLN A 724 74.85 19.07 51.54
CA GLN A 724 75.52 18.29 50.50
C GLN A 724 74.68 17.06 50.09
N GLU A 725 74.08 16.38 51.08
CA GLU A 725 73.13 15.28 50.88
C GLU A 725 71.82 15.75 50.24
N PHE A 726 71.32 16.91 50.67
CA PHE A 726 70.15 17.57 50.11
C PHE A 726 70.35 17.89 48.63
N ASN A 727 71.49 18.50 48.27
CA ASN A 727 71.80 18.84 46.89
C ASN A 727 71.98 17.60 46.00
N ALA A 728 72.57 16.52 46.53
CA ALA A 728 72.69 15.26 45.79
C ALA A 728 71.30 14.63 45.54
N MET A 729 70.47 14.54 46.58
CA MET A 729 69.14 13.94 46.50
C MET A 729 68.18 14.74 45.60
N VAL A 730 68.21 16.08 45.66
CA VAL A 730 67.38 16.93 44.79
C VAL A 730 67.77 16.76 43.31
N ASN A 731 69.06 16.61 43.00
CA ASN A 731 69.52 16.36 41.63
C ASN A 731 69.14 14.95 41.14
N GLU A 732 69.20 13.95 42.00
CA GLU A 732 68.78 12.58 41.71
C GLU A 732 67.27 12.54 41.39
N ILE A 733 66.44 13.08 42.28
CA ILE A 733 64.99 13.20 42.09
C ILE A 733 64.65 13.97 40.82
N LYS A 734 65.38 15.06 40.53
CA LYS A 734 65.17 15.85 39.31
C LYS A 734 65.45 15.05 38.04
N ASN A 735 66.51 14.24 38.03
CA ASN A 735 66.84 13.40 36.88
C ASN A 735 65.80 12.29 36.69
N GLU A 736 65.34 11.67 37.76
CA GLU A 736 64.27 10.67 37.72
C GLU A 736 62.95 11.26 37.20
N LEU A 737 62.57 12.45 37.69
CA LEU A 737 61.39 13.18 37.21
C LEU A 737 61.45 13.45 35.71
N LEU A 738 62.62 13.86 35.20
CA LEU A 738 62.80 14.12 33.77
C LEU A 738 62.64 12.85 32.93
N ILE A 739 63.20 11.73 33.39
CA ILE A 739 63.10 10.43 32.71
C ILE A 739 61.65 9.95 32.66
N ILE A 740 60.97 9.99 33.81
CA ILE A 740 59.58 9.51 33.95
C ILE A 740 58.62 10.39 33.13
N LYS A 741 58.82 11.71 33.14
CA LYS A 741 58.09 12.65 32.29
C LYS A 741 58.27 12.33 30.80
N GLN A 742 59.51 12.22 30.32
CA GLN A 742 59.78 11.93 28.91
C GLN A 742 59.16 10.61 28.46
N ASN A 743 59.15 9.61 29.34
CA ASN A 743 58.53 8.32 29.07
C ASN A 743 56.99 8.41 29.06
N ALA A 744 56.38 9.16 29.98
CA ALA A 744 54.93 9.38 30.04
C ALA A 744 54.40 10.16 28.81
N GLU A 745 55.14 11.18 28.35
CA GLU A 745 54.80 11.94 27.12
C GLU A 745 54.85 11.06 25.86
N ARG A 746 55.79 10.10 25.79
CA ARG A 746 56.02 9.22 24.64
C ARG A 746 55.07 8.03 24.52
N VAL A 747 54.20 7.80 25.50
CA VAL A 747 53.23 6.69 25.52
C VAL A 747 52.31 6.70 24.29
N LYS A 748 52.01 7.88 23.71
CA LYS A 748 51.19 8.04 22.50
C LYS A 748 51.88 7.65 21.19
N GLU A 749 53.22 7.67 21.16
CA GLU A 749 53.99 7.65 19.90
C GLU A 749 54.63 6.28 19.62
N TYR A 750 54.90 5.46 20.65
CA TYR A 750 55.50 4.12 20.53
C TYR A 750 55.09 3.21 21.70
N ASN A 751 55.09 1.87 21.51
CA ASN A 751 54.99 0.89 22.60
C ASN A 751 56.16 1.08 23.59
N SER A 752 55.92 1.87 24.63
CA SER A 752 56.91 2.33 25.60
C SER A 752 56.96 1.43 26.85
N TYR A 753 57.90 1.71 27.76
CA TYR A 753 58.12 1.00 29.03
C TYR A 753 56.84 0.81 29.88
N TYR A 754 55.87 1.72 29.77
CA TYR A 754 54.61 1.71 30.52
C TYR A 754 53.43 1.05 29.76
N ASP A 755 53.54 0.79 28.46
CA ASP A 755 52.56 0.08 27.59
C ASP A 755 51.06 0.32 27.89
N TRP A 756 50.52 1.50 27.54
CA TRP A 756 49.10 1.86 27.73
C TRP A 756 48.30 1.68 26.43
N ASN A 757 47.79 0.47 26.19
CA ASN A 757 47.05 0.12 24.98
C ASN A 757 45.51 0.26 25.12
N ILE A 758 45.03 1.22 25.93
CA ILE A 758 43.60 1.42 26.28
C ILE A 758 43.00 2.55 25.42
N GLU A 759 41.88 2.33 24.74
CA GLU A 759 41.20 3.36 23.91
C GLU A 759 40.19 4.17 24.74
N GLY A 760 40.59 5.32 25.33
CA GLY A 760 39.64 6.18 26.06
C GLY A 760 40.08 7.62 26.38
N ASP A 761 39.13 8.56 26.38
CA ASP A 761 39.34 9.98 26.73
C ASP A 761 39.77 10.16 28.20
N ILE A 762 39.22 9.36 29.11
CA ILE A 762 39.52 9.42 30.56
C ILE A 762 40.99 9.07 30.84
N VAL A 763 41.54 8.04 30.18
CA VAL A 763 42.95 7.64 30.32
C VAL A 763 43.89 8.74 29.83
N ASN A 764 43.51 9.45 28.76
CA ASN A 764 44.27 10.60 28.27
C ASN A 764 44.27 11.76 29.26
N THR A 765 43.13 12.04 29.90
CA THR A 765 43.05 13.07 30.96
C THR A 765 43.92 12.70 32.16
N ILE A 766 43.87 11.45 32.64
CA ILE A 766 44.71 10.99 33.76
C ILE A 766 46.20 11.13 33.42
N ARG A 767 46.62 10.81 32.19
CA ARG A 767 48.00 11.04 31.73
C ARG A 767 48.41 12.49 31.88
N ASP A 768 47.60 13.38 31.31
CA ASP A 768 47.94 14.80 31.19
C ASP A 768 48.01 15.43 32.59
N ASP A 769 47.11 15.03 33.49
CA ASP A 769 47.16 15.42 34.91
C ASP A 769 48.45 14.94 35.61
N ILE A 770 48.90 13.70 35.35
CA ILE A 770 50.17 13.18 35.90
C ILE A 770 51.36 13.98 35.36
N VAL A 771 51.42 14.22 34.05
CA VAL A 771 52.51 14.97 33.40
C VAL A 771 52.58 16.41 33.93
N ASP A 772 51.43 17.09 34.07
CA ASP A 772 51.37 18.45 34.57
C ASP A 772 51.84 18.56 36.03
N ASN A 773 51.50 17.58 36.86
CA ASN A 773 51.96 17.54 38.25
C ASN A 773 53.46 17.25 38.36
N LEU A 774 54.00 16.36 37.52
CA LEU A 774 55.46 16.12 37.44
C LEU A 774 56.21 17.38 37.00
N PHE A 775 55.65 18.13 36.04
CA PHE A 775 56.20 19.41 35.59
C PHE A 775 56.22 20.47 36.71
N TRP A 776 55.14 20.56 37.47
CA TRP A 776 55.07 21.46 38.62
C TRP A 776 56.13 21.12 39.67
N LEU A 777 56.29 19.83 39.99
CA LEU A 777 57.27 19.40 40.99
C LEU A 777 58.71 19.67 40.52
N GLU A 778 59.05 19.32 39.28
CA GLU A 778 60.38 19.56 38.70
C GLU A 778 60.77 21.05 38.80
N LYS A 779 59.84 21.94 38.44
CA LYS A 779 60.03 23.39 38.51
C LYS A 779 60.23 23.88 39.93
N LYS A 780 59.44 23.35 40.88
CA LYS A 780 59.52 23.73 42.29
C LYS A 780 60.78 23.22 42.98
N LEU A 781 61.21 22.00 42.72
CA LEU A 781 62.49 21.47 43.19
C LEU A 781 63.68 22.23 42.61
N THR A 782 63.60 22.63 41.33
CA THR A 782 64.63 23.47 40.71
C THR A 782 64.73 24.85 41.37
N ASN A 783 63.58 25.48 41.68
CA ASN A 783 63.58 26.75 42.41
C ASN A 783 64.15 26.59 43.82
N LEU A 784 63.79 25.52 44.52
CA LEU A 784 64.29 25.20 45.86
C LEU A 784 65.81 24.97 45.85
N PHE A 785 66.34 24.26 44.85
CA PHE A 785 67.78 24.06 44.67
C PHE A 785 68.53 25.38 44.43
N ASN A 786 67.96 26.27 43.60
CA ASN A 786 68.57 27.56 43.32
C ASN A 786 68.57 28.47 44.56
N LEU A 787 67.50 28.46 45.35
CA LEU A 787 67.40 29.18 46.63
C LEU A 787 68.39 28.64 47.67
N ASN A 788 68.61 27.32 47.73
CA ASN A 788 69.55 26.72 48.69
C ASN A 788 71.03 27.02 48.37
N ASN A 789 71.37 27.27 47.11
CA ASN A 789 72.74 27.57 46.67
C ASN A 789 73.11 29.07 46.75
N ASP A 790 72.15 29.94 47.03
CA ASP A 790 72.39 31.38 47.18
C ASP A 790 72.73 31.70 48.64
N ASN A 791 73.94 32.21 48.87
CA ASN A 791 74.50 32.43 50.21
C ASN A 791 73.75 33.50 51.04
N ASN A 792 72.80 34.22 50.43
CA ASN A 792 72.00 35.27 51.06
C ASN A 792 70.52 34.89 51.30
N THR A 793 70.11 33.65 51.03
CA THR A 793 68.71 33.25 51.13
C THR A 793 68.28 32.93 52.56
N ASP A 794 67.09 33.40 52.95
CA ASP A 794 66.50 33.14 54.26
C ASP A 794 66.09 31.65 54.36
N LYS A 795 66.53 30.98 55.44
CA LYS A 795 66.19 29.58 55.71
C LYS A 795 64.69 29.36 55.83
N ASP A 796 63.93 30.39 56.23
CA ASP A 796 62.48 30.32 56.30
C ASP A 796 61.82 30.29 54.91
N GLU A 797 62.39 30.92 53.88
CA GLU A 797 61.86 30.83 52.50
C GLU A 797 62.04 29.43 51.91
N VAL A 798 63.22 28.81 52.12
CA VAL A 798 63.48 27.42 51.73
C VAL A 798 62.50 26.48 52.43
N ARG A 799 62.24 26.71 53.73
CA ARG A 799 61.27 25.94 54.50
C ARG A 799 59.84 26.10 54.00
N VAL A 800 59.41 27.32 53.63
CA VAL A 800 58.07 27.57 53.10
C VAL A 800 57.87 26.88 51.74
N GLU A 801 58.85 26.93 50.83
CA GLU A 801 58.74 26.21 49.56
C GLU A 801 58.78 24.70 49.75
N LEU A 802 59.58 24.18 50.70
CA LEU A 802 59.54 22.78 51.13
C LEU A 802 58.16 22.36 51.61
N GLU A 803 57.51 23.15 52.47
CA GLU A 803 56.18 22.84 52.99
C GLU A 803 55.09 22.95 51.90
N LYS A 804 55.22 23.85 50.93
CA LYS A 804 54.33 23.89 49.75
C LYS A 804 54.48 22.65 48.88
N ILE A 805 55.72 22.22 48.63
CA ILE A 805 56.03 20.98 47.93
C ILE A 805 55.41 19.81 48.70
N LYS A 806 55.68 19.68 50.00
CA LYS A 806 55.11 18.61 50.84
C LYS A 806 53.57 18.62 50.85
N SER A 807 52.92 19.76 51.01
CA SER A 807 51.45 19.86 51.07
C SER A 807 50.79 19.47 49.74
N ARG A 808 51.31 19.96 48.62
CA ARG A 808 50.81 19.58 47.29
C ARG A 808 51.10 18.11 46.99
N LEU A 809 52.26 17.59 47.39
CA LEU A 809 52.62 16.18 47.29
C LEU A 809 51.70 15.28 48.12
N MET A 810 51.35 15.68 49.34
CA MET A 810 50.39 14.95 50.16
C MET A 810 49.01 14.92 49.50
N THR A 811 48.59 16.03 48.88
CA THR A 811 47.33 16.09 48.12
C THR A 811 47.37 15.13 46.93
N LEU A 812 48.47 15.15 46.17
CA LEU A 812 48.63 14.33 44.97
C LEU A 812 48.79 12.84 45.30
N ILE A 813 49.47 12.48 46.38
CA ILE A 813 49.54 11.08 46.86
C ILE A 813 48.14 10.58 47.26
N ASN A 814 47.31 11.44 47.85
CA ASN A 814 45.92 11.12 48.13
C ASN A 814 45.06 11.02 46.86
N GLU A 815 45.36 11.82 45.84
CA GLU A 815 44.71 11.77 44.51
C GLU A 815 45.15 10.55 43.71
N LEU A 816 46.42 10.13 43.78
CA LEU A 816 46.96 8.96 43.10
C LEU A 816 46.48 7.65 43.73
N GLY A 817 46.35 7.58 45.06
CA GLY A 817 45.87 6.38 45.75
C GLY A 817 46.98 5.34 46.04
N ASP A 818 46.59 4.23 46.66
CA ASP A 818 47.50 3.13 47.01
C ASP A 818 47.74 2.22 45.78
N THR A 819 48.96 2.28 45.22
CA THR A 819 49.36 1.49 44.04
C THR A 819 49.55 0.00 44.33
N ASN A 820 49.46 -0.41 45.61
CA ASN A 820 49.53 -1.80 46.05
C ASN A 820 48.14 -2.40 46.29
N LYS A 821 47.08 -1.85 45.69
CA LYS A 821 45.73 -2.40 45.81
C LYS A 821 45.71 -3.90 45.53
N THR A 822 45.52 -4.66 46.59
CA THR A 822 44.82 -5.94 46.53
C THR A 822 43.37 -5.58 46.25
N ASN A 823 42.73 -6.22 45.26
CA ASN A 823 41.32 -5.98 44.91
C ASN A 823 40.47 -5.76 46.17
N GLU A 824 40.07 -4.52 46.42
CA GLU A 824 39.14 -4.23 47.49
C GLU A 824 37.83 -4.94 47.13
N LEU A 825 37.41 -5.91 47.95
CA LEU A 825 36.25 -6.74 47.68
C LEU A 825 34.94 -5.92 47.61
N THR A 826 34.97 -4.68 48.09
CA THR A 826 33.92 -3.67 47.95
C THR A 826 33.75 -3.11 46.53
N SER A 827 34.83 -3.08 45.72
CA SER A 827 34.81 -2.47 44.38
C SER A 827 33.87 -3.19 43.42
N SER A 828 33.85 -4.53 43.43
CA SER A 828 32.96 -5.33 42.59
C SER A 828 31.47 -5.13 42.92
N ILE A 829 31.14 -4.90 44.20
CA ILE A 829 29.76 -4.54 44.60
C ILE A 829 29.41 -3.13 44.12
N LYS A 830 30.34 -2.18 44.25
CA LYS A 830 30.13 -0.81 43.78
C LYS A 830 29.81 -0.78 42.28
N ILE A 831 30.64 -1.44 41.46
CA ILE A 831 30.42 -1.58 40.01
C ILE A 831 29.04 -2.17 39.73
N SER A 832 28.63 -3.18 40.51
CA SER A 832 27.31 -3.80 40.36
C SER A 832 26.15 -2.87 40.73
N ILE A 833 26.30 -2.03 41.75
CA ILE A 833 25.33 -0.98 42.14
C ILE A 833 25.25 0.11 41.08
N ASP A 834 26.38 0.59 40.57
CA ASP A 834 26.45 1.64 39.56
C ASP A 834 25.83 1.16 38.24
N THR A 835 26.16 -0.06 37.82
CA THR A 835 25.55 -0.72 36.65
C THR A 835 24.04 -0.84 36.80
N ALA A 836 23.55 -1.35 37.93
CA ALA A 836 22.11 -1.46 38.18
C ALA A 836 21.42 -0.09 38.18
N THR A 837 22.08 0.94 38.72
CA THR A 837 21.57 2.33 38.76
C THR A 837 21.47 2.92 37.35
N GLN A 838 22.50 2.73 36.51
CA GLN A 838 22.46 3.13 35.10
C GLN A 838 21.33 2.42 34.35
N ILE A 839 21.17 1.11 34.54
CA ILE A 839 20.06 0.34 33.95
C ILE A 839 18.71 0.95 34.37
N ILE A 840 18.51 1.27 35.66
CA ILE A 840 17.30 1.93 36.14
C ILE A 840 17.07 3.27 35.43
N GLN A 841 18.11 4.10 35.28
CA GLN A 841 18.00 5.39 34.59
C GLN A 841 17.60 5.21 33.13
N THR A 842 18.22 4.28 32.40
CA THR A 842 17.86 3.94 31.02
C THR A 842 16.42 3.43 30.93
N LEU A 843 15.98 2.57 31.86
CA LEU A 843 14.62 2.06 31.92
C LEU A 843 13.60 3.18 32.21
N LYS A 844 13.91 4.12 33.12
CA LYS A 844 13.06 5.29 33.40
C LYS A 844 12.94 6.22 32.18
N GLN A 845 14.04 6.48 31.49
CA GLN A 845 14.02 7.25 30.24
C GLN A 845 13.19 6.53 29.16
N ARG A 846 13.34 5.21 29.03
CA ARG A 846 12.53 4.38 28.13
C ARG A 846 11.04 4.43 28.49
N LYS A 847 10.68 4.32 29.76
CA LYS A 847 9.30 4.47 30.26
C LYS A 847 8.70 5.82 29.86
N LYS A 848 9.39 6.92 30.16
CA LYS A 848 8.95 8.28 29.79
C LYS A 848 8.74 8.41 28.27
N LYS A 849 9.62 7.82 27.47
CA LYS A 849 9.51 7.81 26.00
C LYS A 849 8.24 7.08 25.53
N ILE A 850 7.96 5.89 26.06
CA ILE A 850 6.77 5.10 25.67
C ILE A 850 5.49 5.84 26.04
N GLN A 851 5.39 6.35 27.27
CA GLN A 851 4.21 7.09 27.73
C GLN A 851 3.93 8.34 26.89
N ASN A 852 4.97 9.06 26.48
CA ASN A 852 4.82 10.24 25.64
C ASN A 852 4.45 9.90 24.18
N MET A 853 5.05 8.87 23.59
CA MET A 853 4.77 8.47 22.20
C MET A 853 3.35 7.93 22.03
N ALA A 854 2.83 7.19 23.01
CA ALA A 854 1.52 6.60 22.90
C ALA A 854 0.36 7.60 23.05
N LYS A 855 0.62 8.80 23.61
CA LYS A 855 -0.35 9.93 23.58
C LYS A 855 -0.59 10.50 22.17
N LEU A 856 0.35 10.26 21.25
CA LEU A 856 0.40 10.93 19.96
C LEU A 856 -0.09 10.08 18.78
N ILE A 857 0.32 8.82 18.75
CA ILE A 857 -0.07 7.90 17.68
C ILE A 857 -0.87 6.76 18.31
N PRO A 858 -2.14 6.59 17.91
CA PRO A 858 -2.95 5.46 18.34
C PRO A 858 -2.46 4.20 17.59
N ILE A 859 -1.38 3.58 18.09
CA ILE A 859 -0.62 2.52 17.40
C ILE A 859 -1.53 1.35 17.02
N GLN A 860 -2.41 0.94 17.93
CA GLN A 860 -3.31 -0.17 17.71
C GLN A 860 -4.33 0.14 16.60
N GLU A 861 -4.89 1.35 16.60
CA GLU A 861 -5.81 1.83 15.57
C GLU A 861 -5.13 1.82 14.19
N VAL A 862 -3.88 2.30 14.12
CA VAL A 862 -3.08 2.26 12.90
C VAL A 862 -2.87 0.80 12.44
N LEU A 863 -2.56 -0.12 13.35
CA LEU A 863 -2.36 -1.54 13.02
C LEU A 863 -3.64 -2.23 12.54
N VAL A 864 -4.78 -1.95 13.19
CA VAL A 864 -6.11 -2.43 12.79
C VAL A 864 -6.42 -1.95 11.37
N LEU A 865 -6.13 -0.68 11.07
CA LEU A 865 -6.33 -0.10 9.75
C LEU A 865 -5.38 -0.69 8.68
N ILE A 866 -4.10 -0.94 9.01
CA ILE A 866 -3.14 -1.59 8.09
C ILE A 866 -3.61 -3.02 7.76
N ARG A 867 -3.97 -3.81 8.77
CA ARG A 867 -4.46 -5.19 8.57
C ARG A 867 -5.74 -5.21 7.76
N TYR A 868 -6.69 -4.32 8.07
CA TYR A 868 -7.90 -4.17 7.28
C TYR A 868 -7.59 -3.82 5.83
N TRP A 869 -6.68 -2.88 5.58
CA TRP A 869 -6.27 -2.53 4.22
C TRP A 869 -5.63 -3.72 3.50
N ASN A 870 -4.67 -4.41 4.11
CA ASN A 870 -3.99 -5.59 3.55
C ASN A 870 -4.98 -6.70 3.16
N ASN A 871 -6.01 -6.92 3.98
CA ASN A 871 -6.96 -8.00 3.77
C ASN A 871 -8.11 -7.66 2.82
N THR A 872 -8.48 -6.39 2.72
CA THR A 872 -9.73 -6.00 2.02
C THR A 872 -9.51 -5.03 0.87
N GLN A 873 -8.63 -4.03 1.03
CA GLN A 873 -8.44 -2.95 0.06
C GLN A 873 -7.31 -3.27 -0.92
N LYS A 874 -6.19 -3.82 -0.43
CA LYS A 874 -5.03 -4.19 -1.25
C LYS A 874 -5.40 -5.15 -2.40
N PRO A 875 -6.19 -6.23 -2.20
CA PRO A 875 -6.60 -7.09 -3.32
C PRO A 875 -7.40 -6.34 -4.40
N LYS A 876 -8.34 -5.49 -4.00
CA LYS A 876 -9.15 -4.67 -4.93
C LYS A 876 -8.29 -3.66 -5.70
N LEU A 877 -7.32 -3.05 -5.01
CA LEU A 877 -6.37 -2.12 -5.61
C LEU A 877 -5.48 -2.83 -6.64
N LEU A 878 -5.00 -4.04 -6.33
CA LEU A 878 -4.20 -4.86 -7.24
C LEU A 878 -4.97 -5.31 -8.49
N GLU A 879 -6.29 -5.44 -8.44
CA GLU A 879 -7.12 -5.65 -9.64
C GLU A 879 -7.17 -4.43 -10.57
N ILE A 880 -7.00 -3.22 -10.02
CA ILE A 880 -7.07 -1.95 -10.74
C ILE A 880 -5.69 -1.52 -11.26
N MET A 881 -4.61 -1.75 -10.49
CA MET A 881 -3.27 -1.18 -10.72
C MET A 881 -2.50 -1.68 -11.98
N PRO A 882 -2.40 -2.99 -12.30
CA PRO A 882 -1.53 -3.47 -13.40
C PRO A 882 -2.27 -4.10 -14.61
N LYS A 883 -3.60 -4.24 -14.59
CA LYS A 883 -4.37 -4.76 -15.75
C LYS A 883 -5.28 -3.72 -16.39
N LYS A 884 -5.70 -2.68 -15.66
CA LYS A 884 -6.68 -1.68 -16.13
C LYS A 884 -6.13 -0.26 -16.28
N LEU A 885 -5.12 0.13 -15.49
CA LEU A 885 -4.31 1.32 -15.79
C LEU A 885 -3.37 1.11 -17.01
N THR A 886 -3.22 -0.14 -17.47
CA THR A 886 -2.20 -0.58 -18.45
C THR A 886 -2.75 -1.55 -19.50
N ASP A 887 -4.08 -1.62 -19.69
CA ASP A 887 -4.74 -2.66 -20.50
C ASP A 887 -4.03 -2.95 -21.84
N HIS A 888 -3.45 -4.16 -21.91
CA HIS A 888 -2.55 -4.64 -22.96
C HIS A 888 -3.20 -4.76 -24.34
N ASN A 889 -4.54 -4.81 -24.41
CA ASN A 889 -5.25 -4.92 -25.68
C ASN A 889 -5.36 -3.59 -26.45
N THR A 890 -4.89 -2.48 -25.85
CA THR A 890 -4.84 -1.18 -26.54
C THR A 890 -3.43 -0.72 -26.91
N HIS A 891 -2.36 -1.26 -26.33
CA HIS A 891 -0.98 -0.85 -26.61
C HIS A 891 0.02 -1.99 -26.36
N SER A 892 0.38 -2.74 -27.41
CA SER A 892 1.41 -3.80 -27.38
C SER A 892 2.85 -3.27 -27.47
N VAL A 893 3.16 -2.10 -26.88
CA VAL A 893 4.53 -1.54 -26.83
C VAL A 893 4.81 -0.98 -25.43
N LEU A 894 4.54 -1.79 -24.41
CA LEU A 894 4.92 -1.51 -23.02
C LEU A 894 5.84 -2.61 -22.45
N SER A 895 6.45 -3.41 -23.32
CA SER A 895 7.72 -4.05 -22.99
C SER A 895 8.83 -3.01 -23.17
N SER A 896 9.46 -2.67 -22.05
CA SER A 896 10.80 -2.10 -21.91
C SER A 896 11.11 -0.66 -22.36
N ASN A 897 10.49 -0.01 -23.37
CA ASN A 897 10.99 1.32 -23.85
C ASN A 897 9.92 2.33 -24.38
N GLY A 898 9.02 2.89 -23.54
CA GLY A 898 8.33 4.17 -23.90
C GLY A 898 6.82 4.29 -23.69
N GLY A 899 6.32 3.95 -22.50
CA GLY A 899 4.92 4.16 -22.12
C GLY A 899 4.56 5.59 -21.77
N GLN A 900 3.36 6.03 -22.17
CA GLN A 900 2.92 7.43 -22.04
C GLN A 900 2.51 7.86 -20.61
N ASP A 901 2.48 6.95 -19.62
CA ASP A 901 2.27 7.27 -18.19
C ASP A 901 3.15 6.40 -17.26
N ARG A 902 4.33 5.98 -17.75
CA ARG A 902 5.24 5.08 -17.01
C ARG A 902 5.58 5.61 -15.62
N ASP A 903 5.74 6.92 -15.47
CA ASP A 903 6.13 7.54 -14.21
C ASP A 903 5.05 7.43 -13.13
N ILE A 904 3.77 7.46 -13.50
CA ILE A 904 2.65 7.26 -12.57
C ILE A 904 2.62 5.81 -12.07
N VAL A 905 2.77 4.86 -13.00
CA VAL A 905 2.78 3.42 -12.67
C VAL A 905 3.99 3.07 -11.81
N ASN A 906 5.18 3.54 -12.19
CA ASN A 906 6.40 3.35 -11.41
C ASN A 906 6.29 3.98 -10.02
N PHE A 907 5.77 5.21 -9.91
CA PHE A 907 5.56 5.88 -8.64
C PHE A 907 4.69 5.05 -7.69
N PHE A 908 3.54 4.57 -8.18
CA PHE A 908 2.65 3.75 -7.37
C PHE A 908 3.23 2.38 -7.03
N GLN A 909 3.93 1.72 -7.96
CA GLN A 909 4.64 0.48 -7.70
C GLN A 909 5.74 0.66 -6.64
N GLN A 910 6.54 1.72 -6.74
CA GLN A 910 7.55 2.05 -5.73
C GLN A 910 6.91 2.29 -4.36
N LYS A 911 5.82 3.06 -4.29
CA LYS A 911 5.08 3.30 -3.05
C LYS A 911 4.53 1.98 -2.48
N MET A 912 3.98 1.10 -3.30
CA MET A 912 3.43 -0.20 -2.88
C MET A 912 4.50 -1.23 -2.48
N ASN A 913 5.63 -1.29 -3.18
CA ASN A 913 6.74 -2.18 -2.82
C ASN A 913 7.34 -1.78 -1.46
N ASN A 914 7.28 -0.50 -1.09
CA ASN A 914 7.69 -0.01 0.23
C ASN A 914 6.68 -0.30 1.35
N ILE A 915 5.51 -0.89 1.03
CA ILE A 915 4.43 -1.21 1.99
C ILE A 915 4.52 -2.68 2.49
N ASP A 916 5.20 -3.57 1.75
CA ASP A 916 5.55 -4.95 2.15
C ASP A 916 7.04 -4.97 2.58
N GLU A 917 7.59 -5.68 3.57
CA GLU A 917 7.29 -6.93 4.27
C GLU A 917 7.66 -6.75 5.76
N VAL A 918 6.69 -6.59 6.67
CA VAL A 918 6.97 -6.81 8.09
C VAL A 918 5.92 -7.73 8.64
N VAL A 919 6.36 -8.81 9.29
CA VAL A 919 5.51 -9.86 9.85
C VAL A 919 4.36 -9.23 10.67
N SER A 920 4.63 -8.17 11.42
CA SER A 920 3.63 -7.49 12.25
C SER A 920 2.42 -6.87 11.54
N THR A 921 2.47 -6.66 10.23
CA THR A 921 1.36 -6.05 9.46
C THR A 921 0.49 -7.06 8.71
N LYS A 922 0.82 -8.36 8.79
CA LYS A 922 0.05 -9.45 8.19
C LYS A 922 -1.24 -9.74 8.96
N SER A 923 -2.12 -10.55 8.37
CA SER A 923 -3.30 -11.11 9.05
C SER A 923 -2.91 -11.95 10.26
N ILE A 924 -3.69 -11.85 11.33
CA ILE A 924 -3.67 -12.84 12.42
C ILE A 924 -4.12 -14.20 11.86
N THR A 925 -3.41 -15.26 12.24
CA THR A 925 -3.64 -16.63 11.75
C THR A 925 -4.36 -17.51 12.76
N SER A 926 -4.16 -17.28 14.07
CA SER A 926 -4.85 -18.01 15.14
C SER A 926 -4.72 -17.29 16.49
N ILE A 927 -5.41 -17.80 17.52
CA ILE A 927 -5.26 -17.40 18.93
C ILE A 927 -4.99 -18.68 19.72
N GLN A 928 -3.90 -18.73 20.49
CA GLN A 928 -3.48 -19.87 21.30
C GLN A 928 -3.26 -19.46 22.77
N ALA A 929 -3.42 -20.40 23.70
CA ALA A 929 -3.07 -20.22 25.10
C ALA A 929 -1.68 -20.76 25.38
N ASP A 930 -0.90 -20.12 26.26
CA ASP A 930 0.42 -20.65 26.68
C ASP A 930 0.30 -22.03 27.39
N ASN A 931 -0.91 -22.40 27.85
CA ASN A 931 -1.15 -23.58 28.70
C ASN A 931 -2.16 -24.62 28.16
N PHE A 932 -2.59 -24.56 26.89
CA PHE A 932 -3.53 -25.57 26.36
C PHE A 932 -2.83 -26.65 25.52
N ASN A 933 -2.99 -27.91 25.94
CA ASN A 933 -2.74 -29.07 25.09
C ASN A 933 -3.51 -28.92 23.76
N TYR A 934 -2.86 -29.33 22.66
CA TYR A 934 -3.30 -29.23 21.26
C TYR A 934 -4.68 -29.86 20.90
N GLU A 935 -5.49 -30.27 21.89
CA GLU A 935 -6.65 -31.12 21.67
C GLU A 935 -7.98 -30.37 21.46
N ASP A 936 -8.14 -29.09 21.84
CA ASP A 936 -9.41 -28.36 21.64
C ASP A 936 -9.34 -27.23 20.59
N ASN A 937 -9.15 -27.64 19.33
CA ASN A 937 -9.18 -26.76 18.15
C ASN A 937 -10.50 -25.96 18.01
N THR A 938 -11.58 -26.39 18.65
CA THR A 938 -12.91 -25.79 18.53
C THR A 938 -12.97 -24.42 19.22
N GLN A 939 -12.40 -24.33 20.43
CA GLN A 939 -12.41 -23.09 21.22
C GLN A 939 -11.46 -22.04 20.63
N GLN A 940 -10.30 -22.46 20.13
CA GLN A 940 -9.35 -21.57 19.43
C GLN A 940 -9.96 -20.97 18.16
N ASN A 941 -10.63 -21.79 17.34
CA ASN A 941 -11.32 -21.31 16.15
C ASN A 941 -12.47 -20.34 16.47
N LYS A 942 -13.19 -20.56 17.57
CA LYS A 942 -14.25 -19.65 18.02
C LYS A 942 -13.68 -18.29 18.43
N LEU A 943 -12.62 -18.26 19.24
CA LEU A 943 -11.94 -17.02 19.64
C LEU A 943 -11.35 -16.29 18.43
N PHE A 944 -10.72 -17.01 17.51
CA PHE A 944 -10.18 -16.42 16.29
C PHE A 944 -11.27 -15.82 15.38
N THR A 945 -12.42 -16.49 15.27
CA THR A 945 -13.56 -15.98 14.51
C THR A 945 -14.13 -14.72 15.14
N GLU A 946 -14.29 -14.71 16.47
CA GLU A 946 -14.77 -13.55 17.22
C GLU A 946 -13.82 -12.36 17.09
N PHE A 947 -12.51 -12.59 17.22
CA PHE A 947 -11.48 -11.58 16.98
C PHE A 947 -11.60 -10.94 15.60
N LYS A 948 -11.71 -11.76 14.54
CA LYS A 948 -11.84 -11.25 13.16
C LYS A 948 -13.06 -10.36 12.99
N VAL A 949 -14.20 -10.75 13.56
CA VAL A 949 -15.44 -9.96 13.49
C VAL A 949 -15.28 -8.63 14.20
N LEU A 950 -14.71 -8.62 15.40
CA LEU A 950 -14.49 -7.42 16.19
C LEU A 950 -13.48 -6.47 15.54
N GLU A 951 -12.34 -7.00 15.08
CA GLU A 951 -11.30 -6.21 14.40
C GLU A 951 -11.83 -5.58 13.11
N GLN A 952 -12.58 -6.35 12.31
CA GLN A 952 -13.18 -5.84 11.08
C GLN A 952 -14.23 -4.75 11.36
N ALA A 953 -15.11 -4.95 12.35
CA ALA A 953 -16.09 -3.95 12.73
C ALA A 953 -15.43 -2.65 13.20
N TYR A 954 -14.37 -2.77 14.02
CA TYR A 954 -13.62 -1.61 14.49
C TYR A 954 -12.91 -0.87 13.35
N ALA A 955 -12.22 -1.61 12.47
CA ALA A 955 -11.53 -1.04 11.31
C ALA A 955 -12.48 -0.28 10.37
N VAL A 956 -13.67 -0.82 10.11
CA VAL A 956 -14.67 -0.17 9.26
C VAL A 956 -15.18 1.12 9.91
N ALA A 957 -15.48 1.10 11.22
CA ALA A 957 -15.90 2.29 11.95
C ALA A 957 -14.82 3.38 11.91
N LEU A 958 -13.57 3.02 12.23
CA LEU A 958 -12.42 3.93 12.18
C LEU A 958 -12.21 4.51 10.77
N LEU A 959 -12.24 3.67 9.74
CA LEU A 959 -12.03 4.10 8.36
C LEU A 959 -13.12 5.08 7.92
N ASN A 960 -14.39 4.79 8.21
CA ASN A 960 -15.51 5.67 7.87
C ASN A 960 -15.38 7.02 8.58
N PHE A 961 -14.97 7.02 9.85
CA PHE A 961 -14.71 8.26 10.60
C PHE A 961 -13.58 9.09 9.99
N ILE A 962 -12.44 8.46 9.68
CA ILE A 962 -11.26 9.13 9.12
C ILE A 962 -11.50 9.59 7.67
N GLN A 963 -12.36 8.93 6.91
CA GLN A 963 -12.66 9.32 5.52
C GLN A 963 -13.75 10.39 5.41
N ASN A 964 -14.60 10.56 6.43
CA ASN A 964 -15.67 11.55 6.38
C ASN A 964 -15.14 12.97 6.70
N ASN A 965 -15.68 13.97 5.99
CA ASN A 965 -15.42 15.40 6.18
C ASN A 965 -16.73 16.19 6.44
N ASN A 966 -17.87 15.50 6.61
CA ASN A 966 -19.17 16.12 6.86
C ASN A 966 -19.47 16.15 8.37
N ASP A 967 -19.53 17.36 8.93
CA ASP A 967 -19.74 17.61 10.36
C ASP A 967 -21.05 17.00 10.91
N THR A 968 -22.09 16.85 10.08
CA THR A 968 -23.41 16.35 10.54
C THR A 968 -23.44 14.83 10.73
N GLU A 969 -22.70 14.08 9.91
CA GLU A 969 -22.58 12.62 10.04
C GLU A 969 -21.51 12.20 11.06
N GLN A 970 -20.68 13.15 11.47
CA GLN A 970 -19.49 12.88 12.26
C GLN A 970 -19.81 12.33 13.66
N GLU A 971 -20.89 12.80 14.29
CA GLU A 971 -21.26 12.37 15.65
C GLU A 971 -21.68 10.89 15.70
N ASN A 972 -22.50 10.44 14.73
CA ASN A 972 -22.87 9.03 14.60
C ASN A 972 -21.64 8.13 14.37
N LEU A 973 -20.67 8.62 13.60
CA LEU A 973 -19.42 7.90 13.34
C LEU A 973 -18.53 7.85 14.59
N LYS A 974 -18.48 8.90 15.42
CA LYS A 974 -17.77 8.87 16.72
C LYS A 974 -18.35 7.79 17.63
N THR A 975 -19.67 7.71 17.76
CA THR A 975 -20.34 6.69 18.57
C THR A 975 -19.99 5.29 18.07
N ALA A 976 -20.09 5.06 16.75
CA ALA A 976 -19.74 3.77 16.15
C ALA A 976 -18.27 3.38 16.40
N VAL A 977 -17.33 4.33 16.34
CA VAL A 977 -15.92 4.11 16.68
C VAL A 977 -15.77 3.76 18.17
N SER A 978 -16.41 4.52 19.07
CA SER A 978 -16.30 4.28 20.52
C SER A 978 -16.86 2.92 20.93
N ASP A 979 -18.02 2.52 20.39
CA ASP A 979 -18.67 1.24 20.68
C ASP A 979 -17.84 0.05 20.19
N SER A 980 -17.34 0.13 18.95
CA SER A 980 -16.54 -0.94 18.37
C SER A 980 -15.15 -1.04 19.01
N ARG A 981 -14.54 0.10 19.35
CA ARG A 981 -13.30 0.18 20.14
C ARG A 981 -13.46 -0.54 21.48
N THR A 982 -14.52 -0.21 22.22
CA THR A 982 -14.77 -0.77 23.55
C THR A 982 -14.87 -2.30 23.50
N LYS A 983 -15.68 -2.83 22.57
CA LYS A 983 -15.82 -4.29 22.38
C LYS A 983 -14.51 -4.96 21.98
N TYR A 984 -13.76 -4.35 21.06
CA TYR A 984 -12.48 -4.87 20.60
C TYR A 984 -11.45 -4.93 21.73
N TYR A 985 -11.27 -3.85 22.49
CA TYR A 985 -10.32 -3.80 23.60
C TYR A 985 -10.73 -4.64 24.80
N GLN A 986 -12.03 -4.75 25.12
CA GLN A 986 -12.52 -5.67 26.14
C GLN A 986 -12.20 -7.12 25.78
N PHE A 987 -12.41 -7.50 24.51
CA PHE A 987 -12.00 -8.80 24.01
C PHE A 987 -10.48 -9.00 24.12
N LEU A 988 -9.67 -8.06 23.63
CA LEU A 988 -8.21 -8.15 23.75
C LEU A 988 -7.73 -8.30 25.20
N ASN A 989 -8.29 -7.52 26.13
CA ASN A 989 -7.94 -7.59 27.55
C ASN A 989 -8.40 -8.87 28.23
N SER A 990 -9.38 -9.59 27.67
CA SER A 990 -9.83 -10.89 28.16
C SER A 990 -8.87 -12.03 27.81
N LEU A 991 -7.99 -11.84 26.82
CA LEU A 991 -7.00 -12.82 26.36
C LEU A 991 -5.78 -12.95 27.31
N LYS A 992 -5.90 -12.64 28.60
CA LYS A 992 -4.78 -12.44 29.56
C LYS A 992 -3.60 -13.44 29.44
N ASP A 993 -3.89 -14.72 29.20
CA ASP A 993 -2.91 -15.82 29.10
C ASP A 993 -2.89 -16.48 27.69
N ASN A 994 -3.57 -15.85 26.73
CA ASN A 994 -3.69 -16.32 25.35
C ASN A 994 -2.89 -15.43 24.40
N GLY A 995 -1.84 -15.98 23.82
CA GLY A 995 -1.08 -15.36 22.74
C GLY A 995 -1.84 -15.34 21.40
N VAL A 996 -1.83 -14.19 20.75
CA VAL A 996 -2.32 -14.09 19.37
C VAL A 996 -1.21 -14.53 18.44
N ILE A 997 -1.49 -15.45 17.52
CA ILE A 997 -0.49 -15.98 16.58
C ILE A 997 -0.64 -15.34 15.21
N LEU A 998 0.50 -14.92 14.68
CA LEU A 998 0.66 -14.47 13.32
C LEU A 998 1.82 -15.23 12.69
N ASP A 999 1.55 -15.93 11.59
CA ASP A 999 2.58 -16.64 10.81
C ASP A 999 3.44 -17.59 11.68
N ASN A 1000 2.78 -18.34 12.57
CA ASN A 1000 3.37 -19.23 13.58
C ASN A 1000 4.23 -18.54 14.67
N LYS A 1001 4.17 -17.21 14.79
CA LYS A 1001 4.85 -16.46 15.86
C LYS A 1001 3.85 -15.89 16.86
N TYR A 1002 4.20 -15.97 18.14
CA TYR A 1002 3.46 -15.35 19.22
C TYR A 1002 3.59 -13.82 19.17
N ILE A 1003 2.45 -13.15 19.25
CA ILE A 1003 2.34 -11.70 19.32
C ILE A 1003 1.60 -11.34 20.61
N ARG A 1004 2.26 -10.51 21.41
CA ARG A 1004 1.62 -9.83 22.53
C ARG A 1004 1.04 -8.52 22.03
N MET A 1005 -0.27 -8.36 22.16
CA MET A 1005 -0.98 -7.13 21.82
C MET A 1005 -1.15 -6.25 23.06
N SER A 1006 -0.56 -5.06 23.05
CA SER A 1006 -0.95 -3.95 23.93
C SER A 1006 -1.07 -2.67 23.11
N ALA A 1007 -1.81 -1.68 23.58
CA ALA A 1007 -1.96 -0.44 22.81
C ALA A 1007 -0.65 0.35 22.65
N ASP A 1008 0.37 0.08 23.47
CA ASP A 1008 1.69 0.68 23.37
C ASP A 1008 2.71 -0.18 22.59
N ARG A 1009 2.45 -1.49 22.44
CA ARG A 1009 3.41 -2.45 21.88
C ARG A 1009 2.75 -3.55 21.07
N TYR A 1010 3.36 -3.79 19.91
CA TYR A 1010 3.10 -4.93 19.07
C TYR A 1010 4.43 -5.65 18.84
N VAL A 1011 4.80 -6.55 19.77
CA VAL A 1011 6.10 -7.22 19.78
C VAL A 1011 5.92 -8.67 19.37
N ILE A 1012 6.68 -9.08 18.35
CA ILE A 1012 6.92 -10.48 18.03
C ILE A 1012 8.08 -10.92 18.92
N GLU A 1013 7.84 -11.82 19.87
CA GLU A 1013 8.84 -12.18 20.90
C GLU A 1013 10.15 -12.73 20.31
N GLN A 1014 10.11 -13.25 19.09
CA GLN A 1014 11.25 -13.87 18.40
C GLN A 1014 12.03 -12.94 17.45
N ASP A 1015 11.61 -11.68 17.25
CA ASP A 1015 12.26 -10.71 16.34
C ASP A 1015 12.55 -9.37 17.05
N ALA A 1016 13.38 -9.39 18.09
CA ALA A 1016 13.73 -8.20 18.87
C ALA A 1016 14.42 -7.08 18.03
N ASP A 1017 14.99 -7.43 16.89
CA ASP A 1017 15.76 -6.54 16.01
C ASP A 1017 14.90 -5.79 14.96
N ASN A 1018 13.65 -6.19 14.73
CA ASN A 1018 12.74 -5.58 13.74
C ASN A 1018 11.65 -4.67 14.37
N ARG A 1019 12.04 -3.81 15.31
CA ARG A 1019 11.09 -2.88 15.97
C ARG A 1019 10.74 -1.69 15.08
N LEU A 1020 9.56 -1.69 14.48
CA LEU A 1020 9.00 -0.52 13.80
C LEU A 1020 8.62 0.56 14.80
N THR A 1021 8.98 1.81 14.54
CA THR A 1021 8.52 2.93 15.35
C THR A 1021 7.04 3.25 15.06
N PRO A 1022 6.32 3.91 15.98
CA PRO A 1022 4.95 4.39 15.74
C PRO A 1022 4.82 5.24 14.47
N PHE A 1023 5.85 6.04 14.14
CA PHE A 1023 5.88 6.82 12.91
C PHE A 1023 6.02 5.94 11.66
N ASP A 1024 6.80 4.85 11.71
CA ASP A 1024 6.90 3.90 10.59
C ASP A 1024 5.56 3.22 10.30
N LEU A 1025 4.83 2.83 11.35
CA LEU A 1025 3.49 2.26 11.21
C LEU A 1025 2.51 3.28 10.63
N LEU A 1026 2.49 4.51 11.17
CA LEU A 1026 1.66 5.59 10.65
C LEU A 1026 1.95 5.84 9.17
N LYS A 1027 3.24 5.98 8.81
CA LYS A 1027 3.71 6.19 7.44
C LYS A 1027 3.26 5.07 6.49
N LYS A 1028 3.36 3.80 6.92
CA LYS A 1028 2.88 2.66 6.13
C LYS A 1028 1.39 2.76 5.83
N TYR A 1029 0.57 3.01 6.86
CA TYR A 1029 -0.87 3.13 6.67
C TYR A 1029 -1.23 4.30 5.75
N ILE A 1030 -0.75 5.52 6.05
CA ILE A 1030 -1.14 6.71 5.29
C ILE A 1030 -0.69 6.63 3.83
N THR A 1031 0.47 6.03 3.57
CA THR A 1031 0.92 5.76 2.19
C THR A 1031 -0.07 4.82 1.49
N SER A 1032 -0.45 3.72 2.15
CA SER A 1032 -1.38 2.72 1.62
C SER A 1032 -2.77 3.29 1.35
N ALA A 1033 -3.29 4.08 2.29
CA ALA A 1033 -4.59 4.73 2.20
C ALA A 1033 -4.62 5.76 1.06
N SER A 1034 -3.60 6.63 0.98
CA SER A 1034 -3.48 7.64 -0.07
C SER A 1034 -3.35 7.03 -1.46
N VAL A 1035 -2.52 6.00 -1.62
CA VAL A 1035 -2.39 5.30 -2.90
C VAL A 1035 -3.73 4.68 -3.32
N ASN A 1036 -4.43 4.01 -2.40
CA ASN A 1036 -5.73 3.40 -2.69
C ASN A 1036 -6.76 4.43 -3.14
N GLU A 1037 -6.82 5.57 -2.45
CA GLU A 1037 -7.75 6.66 -2.76
C GLU A 1037 -7.46 7.30 -4.12
N ILE A 1038 -6.19 7.63 -4.39
CA ILE A 1038 -5.80 8.27 -5.65
C ILE A 1038 -5.99 7.30 -6.82
N VAL A 1039 -5.56 6.05 -6.72
CA VAL A 1039 -5.76 5.08 -7.83
C VAL A 1039 -7.24 4.85 -8.10
N THR A 1040 -8.07 4.70 -7.07
CA THR A 1040 -9.52 4.55 -7.22
C THR A 1040 -10.13 5.78 -7.89
N LYS A 1041 -9.69 6.97 -7.50
CA LYS A 1041 -10.10 8.24 -8.12
C LYS A 1041 -9.69 8.33 -9.58
N LEU A 1042 -8.43 8.05 -9.92
CA LEU A 1042 -7.94 8.04 -11.30
C LEU A 1042 -8.71 7.06 -12.17
N TYR A 1043 -9.00 5.85 -11.65
CA TYR A 1043 -9.78 4.84 -12.35
C TYR A 1043 -11.21 5.32 -12.64
N LYS A 1044 -11.90 5.89 -11.64
CA LYS A 1044 -13.26 6.42 -11.81
C LYS A 1044 -13.29 7.64 -12.74
N ASP A 1045 -12.36 8.57 -12.58
CA ASP A 1045 -12.40 9.85 -13.29
C ASP A 1045 -11.99 9.65 -14.75
N TYR A 1046 -11.01 8.78 -15.05
CA TYR A 1046 -10.42 8.72 -16.38
C TYR A 1046 -10.50 7.38 -17.12
N ILE A 1047 -10.93 6.28 -16.46
CA ILE A 1047 -11.06 4.97 -17.12
C ILE A 1047 -12.52 4.52 -17.25
N LYS A 1048 -13.28 4.48 -16.15
CA LYS A 1048 -14.70 4.04 -16.13
C LYS A 1048 -15.64 5.19 -16.41
#